data_AF-A0A8J3ZGS3-F1
#
_entry.id   AF-A0A8J3ZGS3-F1
#
_cell.length_a   1.000
_cell.length_b   1.000
_cell.length_c   1.000
_cell.angle_alpha   90.00
_cell.angle_beta   90.00
_cell.angle_gamma   90.00
#
_symmetry.space_group_name_H-M   'P 1'
#
loop_
_entity.id
_entity.type
_entity.pdbx_description
1 polymer ?
#
loop_
_entity_poly.entity_id
_entity_poly.type
_entity_poly.pdbx_seq_one_letter_code
_entity_poly.pdbx_strand_id
1 'polypeptide(L)'
;MSSIPRIVISAPSSGHGKTAVSVGVLAALAARGLRPAGFKIGPDYVDAAYLGLAAGRPGRNLDPRMVGSHRIAPLFAHGANGSDVAIVEGTMGLYDGLTSRTDSESTAQIAGLLRAPVILVVDVAAMGQSAAALVHGFRTYDELLWLGGVVLTRTISSRHEHLLRESLADIGVPVLGALRRRDLAALGAGGAALPPREHGLAPAAHKNLDALRGIRRLGELIAGAVDLERVLMLARSAPRLATDAWSPADAVALDEPTGDVFAPYGTGHRPVIAVAAAYGYAETPELLAAAGAEVVHIDPLRDERLPDRIDALVIPGGLPEAYTDQLSANTRLRGDVLALARTGRPIIAEGAGMVWLGREVDGLPMCGVIDATAHTSDRYVVGYREASAVMASVVHGRGDSVTGHKLHRTNVTPRAGGRPAWVWAGGHPEGFIEGAVHTSYLSLHWAGVPRMASRLVSAAGALSAAYSPPQLPTSASVSQSWPLPTAGTYKSPAASVTPALPPPYVTDGEDLPPLEPWAPEIPPRVEPGVSSPPAFGTATVPASAIPASAIPASGVPASGVPAGPVSADAAPADPVPAASVSPAPLTAGSVPTHDPEPHPGDTGGWPKLPTQLGNKQTDEPASVPVSATPGSADPVSATPVSAAPTPAAPTRDDANAPEPTSPAAAEEVSAARDGEDDPGKPSGGDQPGGPRTRPAGVEAV
;
A
#
# COMPACT_ATOMS: atom_id res chain seq x y z
N MET A 1 20.09 -11.95 15.08
CA MET A 1 19.94 -10.74 15.91
C MET A 1 20.16 -9.51 15.04
N SER A 2 19.27 -8.51 15.10
CA SER A 2 19.41 -7.26 14.33
C SER A 2 19.82 -6.09 15.23
N SER A 3 20.73 -5.24 14.73
CA SER A 3 21.17 -3.99 15.37
C SER A 3 20.83 -2.75 14.55
N ILE A 4 19.88 -2.87 13.61
CA ILE A 4 19.60 -1.83 12.63
C ILE A 4 18.89 -0.63 13.30
N PRO A 5 19.41 0.61 13.14
CA PRO A 5 18.75 1.83 13.57
C PRO A 5 17.36 1.94 12.95
N ARG A 6 16.34 2.31 13.73
CA ARG A 6 14.96 2.30 13.22
C ARG A 6 14.03 3.24 13.97
N ILE A 7 13.03 3.73 13.26
CA ILE A 7 12.04 4.67 13.76
C ILE A 7 10.65 4.35 13.18
N VAL A 8 9.61 4.48 14.01
CA VAL A 8 8.21 4.44 13.56
C VAL A 8 7.72 5.88 13.34
N ILE A 9 7.09 6.15 12.20
CA ILE A 9 6.47 7.44 11.88
C ILE A 9 4.95 7.24 11.91
N SER A 10 4.29 7.89 12.86
CA SER A 10 2.86 7.73 13.15
C SER A 10 2.16 9.09 13.22
N ALA A 11 0.87 9.14 13.57
CA ALA A 11 0.10 10.36 13.76
C ALA A 11 -1.09 10.11 14.72
N PRO A 12 -1.74 11.17 15.23
CA PRO A 12 -3.03 11.04 15.91
C PRO A 12 -4.11 10.35 15.08
N SER A 13 -4.13 10.56 13.75
CA SER A 13 -5.10 9.92 12.83
C SER A 13 -4.62 9.96 11.37
N SER A 14 -5.50 9.59 10.44
CA SER A 14 -5.31 9.74 8.99
C SER A 14 -5.35 11.23 8.54
N GLY A 15 -4.79 11.53 7.37
CA GLY A 15 -4.76 12.90 6.82
C GLY A 15 -3.65 13.82 7.36
N HIS A 16 -3.07 13.51 8.52
CA HIS A 16 -2.02 14.31 9.19
C HIS A 16 -0.69 14.51 8.41
N GLY A 17 -0.51 13.83 7.28
CA GLY A 17 0.68 13.93 6.44
C GLY A 17 1.78 12.89 6.68
N LYS A 18 1.51 11.81 7.44
CA LYS A 18 2.45 10.69 7.71
C LYS A 18 3.27 10.31 6.47
N THR A 19 2.61 9.92 5.40
CA THR A 19 3.22 9.37 4.18
C THR A 19 4.14 10.36 3.49
N ALA A 20 3.77 11.65 3.46
CA ALA A 20 4.66 12.70 2.95
C ALA A 20 5.93 12.85 3.80
N VAL A 21 5.82 12.73 5.13
CA VAL A 21 6.98 12.75 6.04
C VAL A 21 7.83 11.48 5.88
N SER A 22 7.25 10.28 5.88
CA SER A 22 8.00 9.03 5.71
C SER A 22 8.75 8.96 4.38
N VAL A 23 8.05 9.23 3.27
CA VAL A 23 8.61 9.24 1.91
C VAL A 23 9.70 10.30 1.78
N GLY A 24 9.48 11.52 2.32
CA GLY A 24 10.48 12.57 2.29
C GLY A 24 11.68 12.32 3.21
N VAL A 25 11.51 11.68 4.37
CA VAL A 25 12.62 11.24 5.23
C VAL A 25 13.44 10.16 4.52
N LEU A 26 12.82 9.16 3.90
CA LEU A 26 13.51 8.16 3.08
C LEU A 26 14.30 8.80 1.94
N ALA A 27 13.66 9.67 1.17
CA ALA A 27 14.29 10.37 0.04
C ALA A 27 15.44 11.28 0.47
N ALA A 28 15.30 12.02 1.59
CA ALA A 28 16.34 12.90 2.11
C ALA A 28 17.55 12.13 2.68
N LEU A 29 17.32 10.96 3.29
CA LEU A 29 18.39 10.08 3.76
C LEU A 29 19.12 9.40 2.58
N ALA A 30 18.38 8.96 1.56
CA ALA A 30 18.95 8.43 0.32
C ALA A 30 19.77 9.50 -0.43
N ALA A 31 19.30 10.75 -0.50
CA ALA A 31 20.02 11.88 -1.09
C ALA A 31 21.31 12.24 -0.32
N ARG A 32 21.45 11.83 0.95
CA ARG A 32 22.67 11.93 1.76
C ARG A 32 23.61 10.73 1.60
N GLY A 33 23.33 9.81 0.67
CA GLY A 33 24.15 8.63 0.40
C GLY A 33 23.94 7.46 1.36
N LEU A 34 22.99 7.55 2.29
CA LEU A 34 22.59 6.42 3.13
C LEU A 34 21.71 5.45 2.34
N ARG A 35 21.62 4.20 2.80
CA ARG A 35 20.78 3.15 2.24
C ARG A 35 19.62 2.88 3.22
N PRO A 36 18.58 3.72 3.30
CA PRO A 36 17.48 3.51 4.21
C PRO A 36 16.53 2.38 3.74
N ALA A 37 15.72 1.81 4.63
CA ALA A 37 14.68 0.84 4.29
C ALA A 37 13.29 1.35 4.68
N GLY A 38 12.30 1.16 3.82
CA GLY A 38 10.92 1.62 4.03
C GLY A 38 9.96 0.46 4.31
N PHE A 39 9.18 0.57 5.38
CA PHE A 39 8.15 -0.40 5.75
C PHE A 39 6.81 0.29 5.96
N LYS A 40 5.71 -0.37 5.61
CA LYS A 40 4.35 0.08 5.90
C LYS A 40 3.65 -0.89 6.84
N ILE A 41 3.08 -0.38 7.93
CA ILE A 41 2.23 -1.19 8.82
C ILE A 41 0.87 -1.43 8.17
N GLY A 42 0.39 -2.67 8.28
CA GLY A 42 -0.87 -3.13 7.68
C GLY A 42 -0.77 -3.50 6.18
N PRO A 43 -1.92 -3.69 5.51
CA PRO A 43 -2.03 -4.35 4.19
C PRO A 43 -1.76 -3.40 3.01
N ASP A 44 -1.31 -2.17 3.27
CA ASP A 44 -1.23 -1.13 2.25
C ASP A 44 0.05 -1.24 1.42
N TYR A 45 -0.04 -1.96 0.32
CA TYR A 45 1.06 -2.10 -0.65
C TYR A 45 1.30 -0.80 -1.45
N VAL A 46 0.33 0.10 -1.58
CA VAL A 46 0.49 1.36 -2.34
C VAL A 46 1.47 2.27 -1.62
N ASP A 47 1.23 2.50 -0.33
CA ASP A 47 2.14 3.30 0.50
C ASP A 47 3.51 2.60 0.60
N ALA A 48 3.55 1.26 0.75
CA ALA A 48 4.79 0.50 0.76
C ALA A 48 5.63 0.68 -0.52
N ALA A 49 5.00 0.73 -1.69
CA ALA A 49 5.71 0.95 -2.96
C ALA A 49 6.28 2.37 -3.08
N TYR A 50 5.59 3.40 -2.58
CA TYR A 50 6.15 4.77 -2.52
C TYR A 50 7.32 4.86 -1.54
N LEU A 51 7.24 4.20 -0.38
CA LEU A 51 8.36 4.09 0.57
C LEU A 51 9.55 3.36 -0.08
N GLY A 52 9.30 2.27 -0.80
CA GLY A 52 10.34 1.53 -1.53
C GLY A 52 11.01 2.37 -2.63
N LEU A 53 10.22 3.09 -3.43
CA LEU A 53 10.73 3.97 -4.49
C LEU A 53 11.59 5.10 -3.91
N ALA A 54 11.22 5.66 -2.76
CA ALA A 54 12.01 6.65 -2.04
C ALA A 54 13.28 6.08 -1.38
N ALA A 55 13.24 4.81 -0.96
CA ALA A 55 14.38 4.09 -0.36
C ALA A 55 15.36 3.52 -1.39
N GLY A 56 14.98 3.42 -2.67
CA GLY A 56 15.76 2.77 -3.73
C GLY A 56 15.82 1.24 -3.63
N ARG A 57 14.93 0.62 -2.86
CA ARG A 57 14.86 -0.83 -2.60
C ARG A 57 13.41 -1.28 -2.36
N PRO A 58 13.06 -2.58 -2.39
CA PRO A 58 11.69 -3.01 -2.12
C PRO A 58 11.18 -2.50 -0.77
N GLY A 59 10.04 -1.80 -0.79
CA GLY A 59 9.28 -1.48 0.41
C GLY A 59 8.40 -2.66 0.79
N ARG A 60 8.22 -2.90 2.09
CA ARG A 60 7.57 -4.12 2.61
C ARG A 60 6.45 -3.81 3.58
N ASN A 61 5.50 -4.74 3.70
CA ASN A 61 4.39 -4.63 4.64
C ASN A 61 4.71 -5.37 5.95
N LEU A 62 4.27 -4.79 7.07
CA LEU A 62 4.34 -5.38 8.40
C LEU A 62 2.91 -5.48 8.93
N ASP A 63 2.25 -6.57 8.57
CA ASP A 63 0.84 -6.81 8.86
C ASP A 63 0.68 -7.92 9.92
N PRO A 64 0.46 -7.58 11.20
CA PRO A 64 0.38 -8.57 12.27
C PRO A 64 -0.83 -9.48 12.14
N ARG A 65 -1.81 -9.12 11.29
CA ARG A 65 -3.09 -9.81 11.14
C ARG A 65 -3.05 -10.87 10.06
N MET A 66 -2.33 -10.62 8.96
CA MET A 66 -2.08 -11.60 7.91
C MET A 66 -0.85 -12.49 8.18
N VAL A 67 0.26 -11.94 8.71
CA VAL A 67 1.47 -12.74 8.96
C VAL A 67 1.58 -13.29 10.38
N GLY A 68 0.82 -12.74 11.34
CA GLY A 68 0.95 -13.01 12.77
C GLY A 68 2.04 -12.16 13.42
N SER A 69 1.76 -11.57 14.59
CA SER A 69 2.68 -10.69 15.32
C SER A 69 4.08 -11.27 15.55
N HIS A 70 4.21 -12.60 15.68
CA HIS A 70 5.48 -13.29 15.85
C HIS A 70 6.42 -13.18 14.62
N ARG A 71 5.90 -12.97 13.42
CA ARG A 71 6.70 -12.81 12.18
C ARG A 71 7.16 -11.36 11.94
N ILE A 72 6.64 -10.38 12.68
CA ILE A 72 6.92 -8.94 12.45
C ILE A 72 8.40 -8.60 12.61
N ALA A 73 9.02 -8.99 13.74
CA ALA A 73 10.43 -8.68 13.97
C ALA A 73 11.38 -9.46 13.02
N PRO A 74 11.14 -10.76 12.72
CA PRO A 74 11.85 -11.49 11.65
C PRO A 74 11.73 -10.86 10.25
N LEU A 75 10.53 -10.48 9.81
CA LEU A 75 10.30 -9.87 8.49
C LEU A 75 10.91 -8.47 8.39
N PHE A 76 10.84 -7.68 9.46
CA PHE A 76 11.58 -6.43 9.58
C PHE A 76 13.09 -6.66 9.45
N ALA A 77 13.64 -7.66 10.15
CA ALA A 77 15.08 -7.95 10.11
C ALA A 77 15.55 -8.46 8.73
N HIS A 78 14.72 -9.20 8.00
CA HIS A 78 14.93 -9.57 6.60
C HIS A 78 14.94 -8.33 5.69
N GLY A 79 13.84 -7.57 5.68
CA GLY A 79 13.67 -6.42 4.79
C GLY A 79 14.66 -5.28 5.02
N ALA A 80 15.16 -5.14 6.25
CA ALA A 80 16.12 -4.12 6.62
C ALA A 80 17.58 -4.58 6.45
N ASN A 81 17.83 -5.83 6.06
CA ASN A 81 19.19 -6.35 5.91
C ASN A 81 20.03 -5.49 4.94
N GLY A 82 21.23 -5.12 5.37
CA GLY A 82 22.09 -4.19 4.63
C GLY A 82 21.52 -2.76 4.47
N SER A 83 20.69 -2.29 5.40
CA SER A 83 20.28 -0.88 5.51
C SER A 83 21.00 -0.16 6.65
N ASP A 84 21.23 1.15 6.49
CA ASP A 84 21.84 1.98 7.53
C ASP A 84 20.83 2.47 8.57
N VAL A 85 19.54 2.51 8.19
CA VAL A 85 18.40 2.91 9.00
C VAL A 85 17.09 2.42 8.38
N ALA A 86 16.10 2.05 9.19
CA ALA A 86 14.76 1.70 8.73
C ALA A 86 13.70 2.70 9.20
N ILE A 87 12.82 3.11 8.28
CA ILE A 87 11.66 3.96 8.53
C ILE A 87 10.40 3.11 8.40
N VAL A 88 9.60 3.06 9.46
CA VAL A 88 8.38 2.24 9.52
C VAL A 88 7.17 3.16 9.62
N GLU A 89 6.36 3.23 8.58
CA GLU A 89 5.14 4.05 8.55
C GLU A 89 3.96 3.34 9.22
N GLY A 90 3.32 4.04 10.15
CA GLY A 90 2.09 3.60 10.81
C GLY A 90 0.90 3.41 9.87
N THR A 91 -0.10 2.69 10.34
CA THR A 91 -1.46 2.74 9.78
C THR A 91 -2.35 3.62 10.66
N MET A 92 -3.35 4.27 10.06
CA MET A 92 -4.38 5.06 10.74
C MET A 92 -3.82 6.00 11.84
N GLY A 93 -4.47 6.14 12.99
CA GLY A 93 -3.87 6.73 14.20
C GLY A 93 -2.93 5.77 14.93
N LEU A 94 -2.11 6.32 15.82
CA LEU A 94 -1.08 5.58 16.56
C LEU A 94 -1.60 4.36 17.32
N TYR A 95 -2.77 4.48 17.95
CA TYR A 95 -3.40 3.40 18.71
C TYR A 95 -4.52 2.67 17.95
N ASP A 96 -4.82 3.07 16.70
CA ASP A 96 -5.96 2.55 15.95
C ASP A 96 -5.65 1.16 15.36
N GLY A 97 -6.50 0.17 15.66
CA GLY A 97 -6.55 -1.14 14.99
C GLY A 97 -7.65 -1.19 13.92
N LEU A 98 -7.54 -2.12 12.96
CA LEU A 98 -8.57 -2.31 11.90
C LEU A 98 -9.74 -3.18 12.38
N THR A 99 -9.61 -3.83 13.53
CA THR A 99 -10.67 -4.54 14.24
C THR A 99 -10.82 -4.02 15.67
N SER A 100 -11.91 -4.40 16.35
CA SER A 100 -12.16 -4.09 17.76
C SER A 100 -11.24 -4.82 18.76
N ARG A 101 -10.21 -5.52 18.28
CA ARG A 101 -9.18 -6.17 19.11
C ARG A 101 -8.03 -5.20 19.35
N THR A 102 -8.18 -4.34 20.35
CA THR A 102 -7.27 -3.23 20.70
C THR A 102 -5.79 -3.61 20.74
N ASP A 103 -5.46 -4.82 21.20
CA ASP A 103 -4.12 -5.15 21.68
C ASP A 103 -3.22 -5.83 20.62
N SER A 104 -3.66 -5.91 19.35
CA SER A 104 -3.06 -6.83 18.35
C SER A 104 -2.76 -6.28 16.97
N GLU A 105 -3.19 -5.05 16.64
CA GLU A 105 -3.14 -4.54 15.25
C GLU A 105 -2.65 -3.08 15.10
N SER A 106 -2.40 -2.37 16.21
CA SER A 106 -2.11 -0.92 16.18
C SER A 106 -0.65 -0.57 15.88
N THR A 107 -0.41 0.65 15.39
CA THR A 107 0.94 1.16 15.12
C THR A 107 1.81 1.18 16.39
N ALA A 108 1.23 1.48 17.56
CA ALA A 108 1.89 1.41 18.86
C ALA A 108 2.36 -0.03 19.19
N GLN A 109 1.52 -1.05 18.93
CA GLN A 109 1.91 -2.44 19.18
C GLN A 109 3.10 -2.86 18.30
N ILE A 110 3.13 -2.46 17.04
CA ILE A 110 4.29 -2.72 16.15
C ILE A 110 5.54 -1.96 16.62
N ALA A 111 5.41 -0.73 17.10
CA ALA A 111 6.54 -0.01 17.71
C ALA A 111 7.11 -0.75 18.93
N GLY A 112 6.24 -1.35 19.76
CA GLY A 112 6.62 -2.24 20.87
C GLY A 112 7.35 -3.51 20.41
N LEU A 113 6.78 -4.26 19.45
CA LEU A 113 7.39 -5.47 18.88
C LEU A 113 8.76 -5.20 18.24
N LEU A 114 8.89 -4.06 17.55
CA LEU A 114 10.15 -3.61 16.96
C LEU A 114 11.06 -2.90 17.98
N ARG A 115 10.62 -2.67 19.23
CA ARG A 115 11.33 -1.86 20.25
C ARG A 115 11.87 -0.56 19.66
N ALA A 116 11.02 0.16 18.92
CA ALA A 116 11.39 1.30 18.10
C ALA A 116 10.78 2.59 18.66
N PRO A 117 11.53 3.70 18.72
CA PRO A 117 10.96 5.01 19.03
C PRO A 117 9.94 5.45 17.96
N VAL A 118 8.98 6.26 18.39
CA VAL A 118 7.91 6.82 17.56
C VAL A 118 8.12 8.33 17.37
N ILE A 119 8.04 8.79 16.11
CA ILE A 119 7.82 10.19 15.77
C ILE A 119 6.33 10.38 15.47
N LEU A 120 5.68 11.31 16.18
CA LEU A 120 4.28 11.65 15.93
C LEU A 120 4.16 12.83 14.96
N VAL A 121 3.52 12.63 13.82
CA VAL A 121 3.25 13.66 12.81
C VAL A 121 1.94 14.35 13.16
N VAL A 122 2.01 15.63 13.54
CA VAL A 122 0.87 16.40 14.06
C VAL A 122 0.53 17.54 13.11
N ASP A 123 -0.68 17.52 12.59
CA ASP A 123 -1.22 18.58 11.76
C ASP A 123 -1.76 19.71 12.62
N VAL A 124 -1.11 20.86 12.52
CA VAL A 124 -1.37 22.04 13.36
C VAL A 124 -2.07 23.14 12.56
N ALA A 125 -2.72 22.81 11.45
CA ALA A 125 -3.38 23.80 10.60
C ALA A 125 -4.43 24.67 11.31
N ALA A 126 -5.01 24.17 12.40
CA ALA A 126 -6.02 24.84 13.22
C ALA A 126 -5.73 24.71 14.74
N MET A 127 -4.48 24.44 15.14
CA MET A 127 -4.11 24.21 16.54
C MET A 127 -3.08 25.23 17.03
N GLY A 128 -3.30 25.82 18.21
CA GLY A 128 -2.27 26.51 18.98
C GLY A 128 -1.66 25.57 20.03
N GLN A 129 -1.51 26.06 21.27
CA GLN A 129 -1.02 25.30 22.43
C GLN A 129 -1.77 23.97 22.67
N SER A 130 -3.02 23.83 22.19
CA SER A 130 -3.78 22.57 22.20
C SER A 130 -3.06 21.39 21.54
N ALA A 131 -2.09 21.64 20.63
CA ALA A 131 -1.22 20.60 20.09
C ALA A 131 -0.38 19.91 21.18
N ALA A 132 0.02 20.62 22.23
CA ALA A 132 0.72 20.03 23.37
C ALA A 132 -0.21 19.14 24.20
N ALA A 133 -1.45 19.56 24.47
CA ALA A 133 -2.43 18.71 25.16
C ALA A 133 -2.71 17.40 24.39
N LEU A 134 -2.82 17.49 23.06
CA LEU A 134 -2.95 16.32 22.18
C LEU A 134 -1.73 15.39 22.25
N VAL A 135 -0.52 15.94 22.09
CA VAL A 135 0.74 15.16 22.13
C VAL A 135 0.99 14.57 23.52
N HIS A 136 0.68 15.28 24.59
CA HIS A 136 0.73 14.78 25.96
C HIS A 136 -0.20 13.57 26.10
N GLY A 137 -1.47 13.69 25.70
CA GLY A 137 -2.42 12.57 25.74
C GLY A 137 -1.91 11.34 24.98
N PHE A 138 -1.39 11.52 23.75
CA PHE A 138 -0.81 10.42 22.98
C PHE A 138 0.47 9.81 23.60
N ARG A 139 1.23 10.59 24.41
CA ARG A 139 2.42 10.12 25.13
C ARG A 139 2.09 9.42 26.46
N THR A 140 1.03 9.82 27.16
CA THR A 140 0.66 9.27 28.47
C THR A 140 -0.45 8.23 28.43
N TYR A 141 -0.96 7.87 27.24
CA TYR A 141 -1.95 6.81 27.08
C TYR A 141 -1.35 5.40 27.23
N ASP A 142 -0.11 5.22 26.81
CA ASP A 142 0.68 4.00 27.00
C ASP A 142 2.08 4.40 27.50
N GLU A 143 2.38 4.13 28.77
CA GLU A 143 3.66 4.45 29.41
C GLU A 143 4.84 3.63 28.84
N LEU A 144 4.57 2.53 28.13
CA LEU A 144 5.58 1.74 27.44
C LEU A 144 5.89 2.30 26.04
N LEU A 145 5.07 3.22 25.52
CA LEU A 145 5.28 3.79 24.19
C LEU A 145 6.38 4.86 24.20
N TRP A 146 7.46 4.57 23.51
CA TRP A 146 8.57 5.50 23.33
C TRP A 146 8.25 6.59 22.28
N LEU A 147 7.42 7.57 22.63
CA LEU A 147 7.23 8.77 21.83
C LEU A 147 8.48 9.67 21.94
N GLY A 148 9.35 9.60 20.93
CA GLY A 148 10.67 10.24 20.92
C GLY A 148 10.71 11.65 20.36
N GLY A 149 9.61 12.14 19.78
CA GLY A 149 9.48 13.51 19.28
C GLY A 149 8.31 13.68 18.31
N VAL A 150 8.16 14.88 17.76
CA VAL A 150 7.09 15.21 16.79
C VAL A 150 7.60 15.94 15.55
N VAL A 151 6.87 15.79 14.44
CA VAL A 151 7.01 16.62 13.23
C VAL A 151 5.69 17.34 12.99
N LEU A 152 5.73 18.66 12.90
CA LEU A 152 4.55 19.52 12.76
C LEU A 152 4.24 19.75 11.28
N THR A 153 2.99 19.58 10.85
CA THR A 153 2.56 19.78 9.46
C THR A 153 1.58 20.93 9.31
N ARG A 154 1.56 21.56 8.12
CA ARG A 154 0.72 22.72 7.77
C ARG A 154 0.83 23.95 8.71
N THR A 155 1.99 24.14 9.34
CA THR A 155 2.33 25.36 10.10
C THR A 155 2.16 26.63 9.25
N ILE A 156 1.74 27.75 9.87
CA ILE A 156 1.31 28.95 9.12
C ILE A 156 2.45 29.98 9.00
N SER A 157 3.19 30.22 10.09
CA SER A 157 4.24 31.24 10.17
C SER A 157 5.28 30.86 11.22
N SER A 158 6.42 31.55 11.24
CA SER A 158 7.48 31.30 12.24
C SER A 158 7.03 31.62 13.66
N ARG A 159 6.13 32.60 13.87
CA ARG A 159 5.50 32.86 15.18
C ARG A 159 4.61 31.69 15.63
N HIS A 160 3.88 31.08 14.69
CA HIS A 160 3.04 29.92 14.98
C HIS A 160 3.91 28.70 15.33
N GLU A 161 4.98 28.44 14.57
CA GLU A 161 5.92 27.36 14.92
C GLU A 161 6.60 27.58 16.28
N HIS A 162 7.00 28.81 16.60
CA HIS A 162 7.65 29.13 17.88
C HIS A 162 6.74 28.80 19.07
N LEU A 163 5.49 29.26 19.04
CA LEU A 163 4.47 28.96 20.07
C LEU A 163 4.24 27.45 20.24
N LEU A 164 4.22 26.70 19.13
CA LEU A 164 4.10 25.24 19.18
C LEU A 164 5.34 24.59 19.81
N ARG A 165 6.55 25.02 19.42
CA ARG A 165 7.81 24.54 20.00
C ARG A 165 7.91 24.82 21.50
N GLU A 166 7.45 25.98 21.97
CA GLU A 166 7.37 26.31 23.39
C GLU A 166 6.41 25.35 24.13
N SER A 167 5.15 25.29 23.71
CA SER A 167 4.15 24.43 24.37
C SER A 167 4.49 22.93 24.37
N LEU A 168 5.26 22.46 23.37
CA LEU A 168 5.74 21.09 23.31
C LEU A 168 7.00 20.87 24.15
N ALA A 169 7.82 21.90 24.36
CA ALA A 169 8.92 21.88 25.31
C ALA A 169 8.43 21.87 26.77
N ASP A 170 7.33 22.55 27.08
CA ASP A 170 6.71 22.55 28.42
C ASP A 170 6.33 21.13 28.89
N ILE A 171 5.87 20.27 27.97
CA ILE A 171 5.60 18.84 28.24
C ILE A 171 6.83 17.93 27.99
N GLY A 172 7.99 18.50 27.68
CA GLY A 172 9.24 17.76 27.45
C GLY A 172 9.27 16.90 26.17
N VAL A 173 8.56 17.28 25.10
CA VAL A 173 8.52 16.54 23.83
C VAL A 173 9.22 17.33 22.71
N PRO A 174 10.31 16.83 22.11
CA PRO A 174 11.09 17.58 21.15
C PRO A 174 10.40 17.68 19.77
N VAL A 175 10.35 18.90 19.22
CA VAL A 175 9.92 19.15 17.83
C VAL A 175 11.09 18.94 16.87
N LEU A 176 11.08 17.80 16.19
CA LEU A 176 12.12 17.37 15.26
C LEU A 176 12.05 18.12 13.92
N GLY A 177 10.88 18.66 13.54
CA GLY A 177 10.71 19.42 12.30
C GLY A 177 9.35 20.11 12.18
N ALA A 178 9.24 21.05 11.23
CA ALA A 178 8.05 21.86 11.02
C ALA A 178 7.85 22.24 9.54
N LEU A 179 6.86 21.61 8.90
CA LEU A 179 6.50 21.85 7.50
C LEU A 179 5.46 22.98 7.41
N ARG A 180 5.72 24.00 6.59
CA ARG A 180 4.76 25.10 6.33
C ARG A 180 3.67 24.65 5.37
N ARG A 181 2.46 25.18 5.57
CA ARG A 181 1.31 24.95 4.67
C ARG A 181 1.59 25.38 3.24
N ARG A 182 2.23 26.54 3.05
CA ARG A 182 2.56 27.09 1.72
C ARG A 182 3.60 26.21 0.99
N ASP A 183 4.57 25.66 1.72
CA ASP A 183 5.68 24.88 1.15
C ASP A 183 5.16 23.49 0.73
N LEU A 184 4.29 22.89 1.55
CA LEU A 184 3.53 21.68 1.19
C LEU A 184 2.64 21.91 -0.03
N ALA A 185 1.90 23.03 -0.09
CA ALA A 185 1.02 23.35 -1.20
C ALA A 185 1.76 23.62 -2.53
N ALA A 186 3.07 23.89 -2.48
CA ALA A 186 3.91 24.10 -3.66
C ALA A 186 4.46 22.80 -4.28
N LEU A 187 4.26 21.64 -3.65
CA LEU A 187 4.88 20.37 -4.09
C LEU A 187 4.31 19.82 -5.39
N GLY A 188 3.05 20.12 -5.73
CA GLY A 188 2.38 19.66 -6.95
C GLY A 188 0.98 20.26 -7.15
N ALA A 189 0.32 19.88 -8.24
CA ALA A 189 -1.02 20.37 -8.57
C ALA A 189 -2.04 20.00 -7.46
N GLY A 190 -2.89 20.95 -7.06
CA GLY A 190 -3.80 20.78 -5.93
C GLY A 190 -3.12 20.67 -4.55
N GLY A 191 -1.80 20.84 -4.45
CA GLY A 191 -1.03 20.69 -3.21
C GLY A 191 -0.69 19.24 -2.83
N ALA A 192 -0.95 18.27 -3.71
CA ALA A 192 -0.50 16.89 -3.55
C ALA A 192 0.94 16.75 -4.08
N ALA A 193 1.82 16.13 -3.28
CA ALA A 193 3.22 15.92 -3.64
C ALA A 193 3.47 14.64 -4.45
N LEU A 194 2.67 13.60 -4.18
CA LEU A 194 2.69 12.32 -4.88
C LEU A 194 1.47 12.21 -5.81
N PRO A 195 1.52 11.38 -6.86
CA PRO A 195 0.37 11.12 -7.72
C PRO A 195 -0.87 10.69 -6.92
N PRO A 196 -2.10 11.09 -7.34
CA PRO A 196 -3.33 10.77 -6.62
C PRO A 196 -3.55 9.26 -6.43
N ARG A 197 -4.10 8.87 -5.28
CA ARG A 197 -4.12 7.48 -4.80
C ARG A 197 -5.00 6.54 -5.62
N GLU A 198 -5.96 7.06 -6.37
CA GLU A 198 -6.77 6.33 -7.34
C GLU A 198 -5.93 5.62 -8.42
N HIS A 199 -4.73 6.14 -8.76
CA HIS A 199 -3.79 5.48 -9.67
C HIS A 199 -3.13 4.22 -9.05
N GLY A 200 -3.35 3.96 -7.75
CA GLY A 200 -2.83 2.81 -7.03
C GLY A 200 -1.31 2.69 -7.13
N LEU A 201 -0.85 1.47 -7.45
CA LEU A 201 0.56 1.11 -7.53
C LEU A 201 1.28 1.59 -8.80
N ALA A 202 0.56 1.79 -9.92
CA ALA A 202 1.18 2.01 -11.22
C ALA A 202 2.22 3.14 -11.23
N PRO A 203 1.99 4.35 -10.68
CA PRO A 203 3.00 5.41 -10.67
C PRO A 203 4.33 5.02 -10.00
N ALA A 204 4.26 4.25 -8.91
CA ALA A 204 5.43 3.79 -8.16
C ALA A 204 6.11 2.60 -8.85
N ALA A 205 5.34 1.58 -9.25
CA ALA A 205 5.80 0.41 -9.99
C ALA A 205 6.49 0.80 -11.30
N HIS A 206 5.87 1.73 -12.04
CA HIS A 206 6.38 2.24 -13.32
C HIS A 206 7.54 3.21 -13.19
N LYS A 207 7.85 3.67 -11.97
CA LYS A 207 8.80 4.76 -11.67
C LYS A 207 8.50 6.00 -12.50
N ASN A 208 7.23 6.41 -12.54
CA ASN A 208 6.82 7.50 -13.43
C ASN A 208 7.46 8.84 -13.01
N LEU A 209 7.63 9.75 -13.97
CA LEU A 209 8.42 10.97 -13.76
C LEU A 209 7.86 11.84 -12.63
N ASP A 210 6.54 11.85 -12.43
CA ASP A 210 5.90 12.71 -11.43
C ASP A 210 5.91 12.11 -10.02
N ALA A 211 5.88 10.78 -9.86
CA ALA A 211 6.23 10.13 -8.60
C ALA A 211 7.70 10.42 -8.23
N LEU A 212 8.63 10.27 -9.18
CA LEU A 212 10.05 10.56 -8.95
C LEU A 212 10.30 12.03 -8.58
N ARG A 213 9.67 12.98 -9.30
CA ARG A 213 9.71 14.42 -8.97
C ARG A 213 9.10 14.71 -7.60
N GLY A 214 7.96 14.10 -7.29
CA GLY A 214 7.25 14.24 -6.02
C GLY A 214 8.06 13.78 -4.82
N ILE A 215 8.61 12.56 -4.90
CA ILE A 215 9.53 11.98 -3.92
C ILE A 215 10.76 12.88 -3.72
N ARG A 216 11.37 13.36 -4.82
CA ARG A 216 12.55 14.24 -4.75
C ARG A 216 12.23 15.56 -4.06
N ARG A 217 11.11 16.21 -4.41
CA ARG A 217 10.62 17.45 -3.76
C ARG A 217 10.29 17.26 -2.29
N LEU A 218 9.72 16.12 -1.91
CA LEU A 218 9.51 15.75 -0.50
C LEU A 218 10.85 15.59 0.25
N GLY A 219 11.85 14.96 -0.38
CA GLY A 219 13.20 14.87 0.17
C GLY A 219 13.88 16.24 0.34
N GLU A 220 13.82 17.09 -0.69
CA GLU A 220 14.31 18.47 -0.67
C GLU A 220 13.65 19.28 0.47
N LEU A 221 12.33 19.21 0.62
CA LEU A 221 11.59 19.91 1.68
C LEU A 221 11.90 19.36 3.08
N ILE A 222 11.92 18.03 3.26
CA ILE A 222 12.24 17.42 4.57
C ILE A 222 13.68 17.73 4.98
N ALA A 223 14.64 17.71 4.05
CA ALA A 223 16.04 18.03 4.34
C ALA A 223 16.25 19.47 4.84
N GLY A 224 15.38 20.41 4.47
CA GLY A 224 15.40 21.80 4.95
C GLY A 224 14.51 22.08 6.17
N ALA A 225 13.58 21.19 6.53
CA ALA A 225 12.54 21.45 7.54
C ALA A 225 12.51 20.45 8.71
N VAL A 226 13.29 19.37 8.65
CA VAL A 226 13.41 18.34 9.70
C VAL A 226 14.87 18.13 10.05
N ASP A 227 15.16 18.06 11.35
CA ASP A 227 16.49 17.72 11.87
C ASP A 227 16.75 16.21 11.70
N LEU A 228 17.27 15.85 10.53
CA LEU A 228 17.57 14.48 10.17
C LEU A 228 18.71 13.88 11.03
N GLU A 229 19.56 14.68 11.66
CA GLU A 229 20.55 14.15 12.62
C GLU A 229 19.87 13.73 13.92
N ARG A 230 18.92 14.52 14.44
CA ARG A 230 18.09 14.10 15.59
C ARG A 230 17.22 12.89 15.26
N VAL A 231 16.67 12.80 14.04
CA VAL A 231 15.96 11.59 13.58
C VAL A 231 16.90 10.38 13.54
N LEU A 232 18.13 10.53 13.02
CA LEU A 232 19.12 9.45 12.99
C LEU A 232 19.62 9.06 14.39
N MET A 233 19.85 10.01 15.29
CA MET A 233 20.21 9.72 16.69
C MET A 233 19.10 8.96 17.41
N LEU A 234 17.84 9.36 17.23
CA LEU A 234 16.68 8.68 17.78
C LEU A 234 16.50 7.27 17.17
N ALA A 235 16.73 7.11 15.86
CA ALA A 235 16.72 5.79 15.24
C ALA A 235 17.86 4.88 15.75
N ARG A 236 19.04 5.43 16.04
CA ARG A 236 20.21 4.70 16.56
C ARG A 236 20.09 4.30 18.03
N SER A 237 19.27 4.97 18.84
CA SER A 237 19.04 4.58 20.23
C SER A 237 18.10 3.39 20.38
N ALA A 238 17.41 2.97 19.31
CA ALA A 238 16.60 1.75 19.28
C ALA A 238 17.46 0.51 19.64
N PRO A 239 17.16 -0.23 20.73
CA PRO A 239 18.00 -1.34 21.21
C PRO A 239 18.08 -2.49 20.19
N ARG A 240 19.03 -3.41 20.36
CA ARG A 240 19.13 -4.60 19.50
C ARG A 240 17.85 -5.44 19.57
N LEU A 241 17.42 -5.95 18.42
CA LEU A 241 16.36 -6.96 18.31
C LEU A 241 16.96 -8.35 18.47
N ALA A 242 16.54 -9.04 19.54
CA ALA A 242 16.81 -10.45 19.77
C ALA A 242 15.89 -11.32 18.88
N THR A 243 16.08 -11.20 17.57
CA THR A 243 15.36 -11.93 16.54
C THR A 243 16.31 -12.23 15.39
N ASP A 244 16.10 -13.33 14.69
CA ASP A 244 16.83 -13.66 13.46
C ASP A 244 15.97 -13.30 12.25
N ALA A 245 16.64 -13.02 11.13
CA ALA A 245 15.96 -12.58 9.92
C ALA A 245 15.08 -13.72 9.36
N TRP A 246 13.86 -13.39 8.97
CA TRP A 246 13.01 -14.33 8.26
C TRP A 246 13.66 -14.77 6.95
N SER A 247 13.60 -16.07 6.65
CA SER A 247 14.17 -16.67 5.45
C SER A 247 13.05 -17.27 4.61
N PRO A 248 12.93 -16.92 3.31
CA PRO A 248 11.97 -17.56 2.41
C PRO A 248 12.16 -19.08 2.31
N ALA A 249 13.40 -19.58 2.40
CA ALA A 249 13.70 -21.01 2.33
C ALA A 249 13.24 -21.73 3.60
N ASP A 250 13.51 -21.18 4.78
CA ASP A 250 13.10 -21.75 6.06
C ASP A 250 11.56 -21.72 6.18
N ALA A 251 10.93 -20.65 5.69
CA ALA A 251 9.47 -20.52 5.66
C ALA A 251 8.81 -21.58 4.77
N VAL A 252 9.43 -21.92 3.62
CA VAL A 252 8.97 -23.01 2.73
C VAL A 252 9.21 -24.38 3.37
N ALA A 253 10.36 -24.61 4.00
CA ALA A 253 10.74 -25.90 4.58
C ALA A 253 10.01 -26.24 5.90
N LEU A 254 9.52 -25.23 6.63
CA LEU A 254 8.72 -25.42 7.86
C LEU A 254 7.23 -25.68 7.60
N ASP A 255 6.74 -25.41 6.38
CA ASP A 255 5.32 -25.55 5.97
C ASP A 255 5.20 -26.67 4.91
N GLU A 256 5.93 -27.77 5.14
CA GLU A 256 5.97 -28.99 4.29
C GLU A 256 4.54 -29.55 4.05
N PRO A 257 4.15 -29.89 2.80
CA PRO A 257 2.74 -30.11 2.47
C PRO A 257 2.09 -31.37 3.09
N THR A 258 1.36 -31.19 4.19
CA THR A 258 0.50 -32.25 4.76
C THR A 258 -0.83 -32.38 4.00
N GLY A 259 -1.08 -33.50 3.32
CA GLY A 259 -2.38 -33.85 2.73
C GLY A 259 -2.30 -34.28 1.26
N ASP A 260 -3.40 -34.12 0.53
CA ASP A 260 -3.45 -34.42 -0.91
C ASP A 260 -2.55 -33.46 -1.70
N VAL A 261 -1.43 -34.01 -2.17
CA VAL A 261 -0.35 -33.33 -2.88
C VAL A 261 -0.24 -33.92 -4.29
N PHE A 262 -0.23 -33.06 -5.31
CA PHE A 262 0.25 -33.45 -6.63
C PHE A 262 1.71 -33.87 -6.48
N ALA A 263 1.99 -35.16 -6.68
CA ALA A 263 3.16 -35.85 -6.13
C ALA A 263 4.48 -35.07 -6.32
N PRO A 264 5.35 -34.98 -5.29
CA PRO A 264 6.52 -34.11 -5.28
C PRO A 264 7.44 -34.41 -6.48
N TYR A 265 7.84 -33.34 -7.17
CA TYR A 265 8.33 -33.42 -8.53
C TYR A 265 9.81 -33.80 -8.63
N GLY A 266 10.09 -35.09 -8.79
CA GLY A 266 11.43 -35.62 -9.00
C GLY A 266 11.85 -35.74 -10.46
N THR A 267 12.07 -34.63 -11.21
CA THR A 267 12.88 -34.64 -12.45
C THR A 267 13.26 -33.25 -12.96
N GLY A 268 14.49 -32.80 -12.67
CA GLY A 268 15.37 -31.99 -13.54
C GLY A 268 14.96 -30.60 -14.08
N HIS A 269 13.68 -30.21 -14.06
CA HIS A 269 13.20 -28.95 -14.63
C HIS A 269 12.69 -27.99 -13.56
N ARG A 270 13.06 -26.71 -13.70
CA ARG A 270 12.67 -25.62 -12.82
C ARG A 270 11.41 -24.93 -13.40
N PRO A 271 10.23 -24.98 -12.75
CA PRO A 271 9.02 -24.39 -13.32
C PRO A 271 9.14 -22.87 -13.44
N VAL A 272 8.78 -22.31 -14.60
CA VAL A 272 8.84 -20.86 -14.84
C VAL A 272 7.51 -20.22 -14.47
N ILE A 273 7.50 -19.29 -13.52
CA ILE A 273 6.28 -18.65 -13.02
C ILE A 273 6.32 -17.15 -13.30
N ALA A 274 5.38 -16.66 -14.09
CA ALA A 274 5.19 -15.23 -14.28
C ALA A 274 4.50 -14.62 -13.05
N VAL A 275 5.01 -13.49 -12.58
CA VAL A 275 4.37 -12.67 -11.54
C VAL A 275 4.15 -11.28 -12.09
N ALA A 276 2.90 -10.78 -12.03
CA ALA A 276 2.58 -9.40 -12.33
C ALA A 276 3.31 -8.48 -11.34
N ALA A 277 4.36 -7.82 -11.81
CA ALA A 277 5.45 -7.33 -10.98
C ALA A 277 5.13 -5.99 -10.31
N ALA A 278 5.64 -5.81 -9.08
CA ALA A 278 5.40 -4.63 -8.25
C ALA A 278 3.91 -4.33 -7.94
N TYR A 279 2.99 -5.28 -8.16
CA TYR A 279 1.57 -5.16 -7.81
C TYR A 279 1.18 -5.89 -6.50
N GLY A 280 2.14 -6.30 -5.67
CA GLY A 280 1.89 -7.05 -4.42
C GLY A 280 3.09 -7.13 -3.49
N TYR A 281 2.98 -7.96 -2.44
CA TYR A 281 4.00 -8.11 -1.39
C TYR A 281 5.32 -8.68 -1.93
N ALA A 282 6.45 -8.14 -1.44
CA ALA A 282 7.79 -8.52 -1.90
C ALA A 282 8.14 -9.99 -1.58
N GLU A 283 7.53 -10.54 -0.54
CA GLU A 283 7.75 -11.90 -0.05
C GLU A 283 7.15 -12.97 -0.98
N THR A 284 6.15 -12.62 -1.81
CA THR A 284 5.50 -13.56 -2.75
C THR A 284 6.48 -14.11 -3.80
N PRO A 285 7.20 -13.28 -4.60
CA PRO A 285 8.22 -13.79 -5.52
C PRO A 285 9.43 -14.41 -4.79
N GLU A 286 9.77 -13.93 -3.58
CA GLU A 286 10.85 -14.54 -2.78
C GLU A 286 10.51 -15.98 -2.35
N LEU A 287 9.27 -16.23 -1.93
CA LEU A 287 8.77 -17.56 -1.59
C LEU A 287 8.64 -18.48 -2.82
N LEU A 288 8.19 -17.95 -3.96
CA LEU A 288 8.15 -18.73 -5.22
C LEU A 288 9.56 -19.16 -5.66
N ALA A 289 10.54 -18.27 -5.57
CA ALA A 289 11.93 -18.58 -5.89
C ALA A 289 12.53 -19.62 -4.92
N ALA A 290 12.22 -19.52 -3.63
CA ALA A 290 12.68 -20.45 -2.59
C ALA A 290 11.98 -21.82 -2.65
N ALA A 291 10.71 -21.86 -3.04
CA ALA A 291 9.96 -23.08 -3.37
C ALA A 291 10.44 -23.73 -4.69
N GLY A 292 11.43 -23.15 -5.36
CA GLY A 292 12.13 -23.73 -6.50
C GLY A 292 11.74 -23.19 -7.86
N ALA A 293 10.74 -22.31 -8.00
CA ALA A 293 10.38 -21.75 -9.30
C ALA A 293 11.46 -20.79 -9.84
N GLU A 294 11.53 -20.68 -11.17
CA GLU A 294 12.15 -19.54 -11.84
C GLU A 294 11.09 -18.43 -11.95
N VAL A 295 11.28 -17.34 -11.21
CA VAL A 295 10.32 -16.24 -11.19
C VAL A 295 10.67 -15.25 -12.31
N VAL A 296 9.76 -15.10 -13.26
CA VAL A 296 9.83 -14.05 -14.30
C VAL A 296 8.78 -12.98 -14.04
N HIS A 297 9.03 -11.77 -14.51
CA HIS A 297 8.19 -10.61 -14.27
C HIS A 297 7.46 -10.16 -15.53
N ILE A 298 6.19 -9.79 -15.37
CA ILE A 298 5.38 -9.13 -16.40
C ILE A 298 4.72 -7.88 -15.82
N ASP A 299 4.43 -6.88 -16.64
CA ASP A 299 3.69 -5.67 -16.30
C ASP A 299 2.46 -5.56 -17.23
N PRO A 300 1.24 -5.95 -16.77
CA PRO A 300 0.05 -5.99 -17.62
C PRO A 300 -0.34 -4.66 -18.29
N LEU A 301 0.22 -3.55 -17.81
CA LEU A 301 0.03 -2.20 -18.35
C LEU A 301 1.07 -1.81 -19.41
N ARG A 302 2.02 -2.70 -19.75
CA ARG A 302 3.11 -2.44 -20.70
C ARG A 302 3.44 -3.62 -21.62
N ASP A 303 3.49 -4.83 -21.08
CA ASP A 303 3.90 -6.01 -21.84
C ASP A 303 2.73 -6.53 -22.69
N GLU A 304 2.93 -6.65 -24.00
CA GLU A 304 1.87 -7.11 -24.92
C GLU A 304 1.72 -8.65 -24.96
N ARG A 305 2.65 -9.41 -24.39
CA ARG A 305 2.75 -10.87 -24.54
C ARG A 305 3.12 -11.52 -23.21
N LEU A 306 2.68 -12.76 -22.99
CA LEU A 306 3.33 -13.62 -21.97
C LEU A 306 4.69 -14.11 -22.50
N PRO A 307 5.69 -14.39 -21.64
CA PRO A 307 6.93 -15.05 -22.06
C PRO A 307 6.65 -16.43 -22.65
N ASP A 308 7.40 -16.82 -23.70
CA ASP A 308 7.13 -18.01 -24.54
C ASP A 308 6.98 -19.33 -23.75
N ARG A 309 7.65 -19.43 -22.59
CA ARG A 309 7.54 -20.56 -21.66
C ARG A 309 7.28 -20.05 -20.24
N ILE A 310 6.02 -20.11 -19.82
CA ILE A 310 5.65 -20.07 -18.40
C ILE A 310 4.73 -21.25 -18.06
N ASP A 311 4.97 -21.87 -16.92
CA ASP A 311 4.23 -23.01 -16.39
C ASP A 311 3.08 -22.58 -15.45
N ALA A 312 3.16 -21.38 -14.86
CA ALA A 312 2.06 -20.74 -14.11
C ALA A 312 2.12 -19.20 -14.16
N LEU A 313 1.02 -18.55 -13.77
CA LEU A 313 0.88 -17.09 -13.68
C LEU A 313 0.32 -16.68 -12.30
N VAL A 314 0.86 -15.61 -11.71
CA VAL A 314 0.37 -14.97 -10.48
C VAL A 314 0.10 -13.50 -10.73
N ILE A 315 -1.11 -13.05 -10.39
CA ILE A 315 -1.58 -11.66 -10.48
C ILE A 315 -1.93 -11.19 -9.05
N PRO A 316 -1.02 -10.48 -8.35
CA PRO A 316 -1.25 -10.08 -6.96
C PRO A 316 -2.33 -8.98 -6.83
N GLY A 317 -2.82 -8.79 -5.60
CA GLY A 317 -4.02 -7.99 -5.30
C GLY A 317 -4.04 -6.52 -5.72
N GLY A 318 -2.88 -5.92 -5.96
CA GLY A 318 -2.67 -4.49 -6.19
C GLY A 318 -2.68 -4.02 -7.65
N LEU A 319 -3.13 -4.85 -8.60
CA LEU A 319 -3.38 -4.40 -9.96
C LEU A 319 -4.38 -3.21 -9.93
N PRO A 320 -4.07 -2.04 -10.50
CA PRO A 320 -4.83 -0.83 -10.18
C PRO A 320 -6.15 -0.73 -10.97
N GLU A 321 -7.28 -0.71 -10.27
CA GLU A 321 -8.65 -0.61 -10.85
C GLU A 321 -8.84 0.62 -11.76
N ALA A 322 -8.06 1.68 -11.61
CA ALA A 322 -8.13 2.88 -12.45
C ALA A 322 -7.47 2.72 -13.85
N TYR A 323 -6.96 1.53 -14.19
CA TYR A 323 -6.30 1.25 -15.47
C TYR A 323 -7.04 0.18 -16.31
N THR A 324 -8.35 0.04 -16.12
CA THR A 324 -9.20 -0.92 -16.86
C THR A 324 -9.20 -0.68 -18.38
N ASP A 325 -9.12 0.58 -18.83
CA ASP A 325 -8.97 0.92 -20.25
C ASP A 325 -7.69 0.30 -20.86
N GLN A 326 -6.55 0.47 -20.19
CA GLN A 326 -5.26 -0.06 -20.65
C GLN A 326 -5.23 -1.60 -20.59
N LEU A 327 -5.77 -2.18 -19.51
CA LEU A 327 -5.90 -3.63 -19.35
C LEU A 327 -6.82 -4.25 -20.41
N SER A 328 -7.85 -3.54 -20.86
CA SER A 328 -8.75 -3.96 -21.95
C SER A 328 -8.08 -3.81 -23.31
N ALA A 329 -7.43 -2.68 -23.56
CA ALA A 329 -6.73 -2.38 -24.82
C ALA A 329 -5.58 -3.36 -25.11
N ASN A 330 -4.96 -3.96 -24.08
CA ASN A 330 -3.94 -5.01 -24.20
C ASN A 330 -4.51 -6.37 -24.66
N THR A 331 -5.14 -6.36 -25.84
CA THR A 331 -5.78 -7.52 -26.49
C THR A 331 -4.85 -8.71 -26.67
N ARG A 332 -3.55 -8.47 -26.92
CA ARG A 332 -2.54 -9.50 -27.11
C ARG A 332 -2.25 -10.26 -25.80
N LEU A 333 -2.01 -9.55 -24.69
CA LEU A 333 -1.75 -10.18 -23.40
C LEU A 333 -3.01 -10.88 -22.86
N ARG A 334 -4.19 -10.25 -22.98
CA ARG A 334 -5.47 -10.89 -22.61
C ARG A 334 -5.69 -12.21 -23.35
N GLY A 335 -5.37 -12.24 -24.65
CA GLY A 335 -5.43 -13.45 -25.47
C GLY A 335 -4.46 -14.54 -25.00
N ASP A 336 -3.24 -14.18 -24.64
CA ASP A 336 -2.25 -15.14 -24.11
C ASP A 336 -2.64 -15.68 -22.73
N VAL A 337 -3.18 -14.85 -21.83
CA VAL A 337 -3.69 -15.27 -20.51
C VAL A 337 -4.86 -16.25 -20.66
N LEU A 338 -5.77 -15.99 -21.62
CA LEU A 338 -6.85 -16.91 -21.95
C LEU A 338 -6.35 -18.22 -22.57
N ALA A 339 -5.34 -18.16 -23.43
CA ALA A 339 -4.70 -19.35 -23.98
C ALA A 339 -3.99 -20.17 -22.88
N LEU A 340 -3.28 -19.52 -21.96
CA LEU A 340 -2.64 -20.15 -20.81
C LEU A 340 -3.65 -20.92 -19.95
N ALA A 341 -4.77 -20.30 -19.58
CA ALA A 341 -5.83 -20.95 -18.82
C ALA A 341 -6.35 -22.22 -19.53
N ARG A 342 -6.51 -22.16 -20.85
CA ARG A 342 -6.97 -23.30 -21.69
C ARG A 342 -5.95 -24.44 -21.81
N THR A 343 -4.67 -24.21 -21.50
CA THR A 343 -3.68 -25.31 -21.35
C THR A 343 -3.81 -26.07 -20.03
N GLY A 344 -4.65 -25.59 -19.09
CA GLY A 344 -4.76 -26.15 -17.74
C GLY A 344 -3.64 -25.74 -16.79
N ARG A 345 -2.72 -24.85 -17.21
CA ARG A 345 -1.68 -24.29 -16.35
C ARG A 345 -2.27 -23.42 -15.22
N PRO A 346 -1.66 -23.37 -14.02
CA PRO A 346 -2.20 -22.62 -12.90
C PRO A 346 -2.19 -21.10 -13.14
N ILE A 347 -3.30 -20.45 -12.79
CA ILE A 347 -3.39 -18.99 -12.72
C ILE A 347 -3.95 -18.60 -11.36
N ILE A 348 -3.18 -17.82 -10.60
CA ILE A 348 -3.58 -17.31 -9.29
C ILE A 348 -3.84 -15.81 -9.41
N ALA A 349 -5.04 -15.35 -9.06
CA ALA A 349 -5.36 -13.93 -9.09
C ALA A 349 -6.02 -13.45 -7.80
N GLU A 350 -5.47 -12.39 -7.22
CA GLU A 350 -5.96 -11.76 -6.00
C GLU A 350 -6.52 -10.37 -6.31
N GLY A 351 -7.39 -9.85 -5.44
CA GLY A 351 -7.89 -8.48 -5.53
C GLY A 351 -8.50 -8.14 -6.90
N ALA A 352 -8.05 -7.03 -7.49
CA ALA A 352 -8.46 -6.61 -8.83
C ALA A 352 -7.96 -7.53 -9.96
N GLY A 353 -7.01 -8.43 -9.70
CA GLY A 353 -6.64 -9.49 -10.65
C GLY A 353 -7.82 -10.36 -11.05
N MET A 354 -8.78 -10.59 -10.15
CA MET A 354 -10.02 -11.31 -10.47
C MET A 354 -10.88 -10.58 -11.51
N VAL A 355 -10.92 -9.25 -11.48
CA VAL A 355 -11.65 -8.43 -12.45
C VAL A 355 -11.04 -8.59 -13.83
N TRP A 356 -9.71 -8.55 -13.92
CA TRP A 356 -8.98 -8.73 -15.18
C TRP A 356 -9.11 -10.14 -15.76
N LEU A 357 -9.36 -11.18 -14.93
CA LEU A 357 -9.69 -12.53 -15.40
C LEU A 357 -11.15 -12.70 -15.87
N GLY A 358 -12.06 -11.80 -15.51
CA GLY A 358 -13.47 -11.84 -15.93
C GLY A 358 -13.67 -11.61 -17.44
N ARG A 359 -14.93 -11.69 -17.91
CA ARG A 359 -15.30 -11.37 -19.29
C ARG A 359 -15.17 -9.89 -19.62
N GLU A 360 -15.60 -9.02 -18.70
CA GLU A 360 -15.61 -7.56 -18.85
C GLU A 360 -15.73 -6.86 -17.49
N VAL A 361 -15.41 -5.56 -17.48
CA VAL A 361 -15.72 -4.61 -16.39
C VAL A 361 -16.31 -3.35 -16.99
N ASP A 362 -17.52 -2.95 -16.56
CA ASP A 362 -18.23 -1.76 -17.07
C ASP A 362 -18.34 -1.71 -18.62
N GLY A 363 -18.44 -2.87 -19.28
CA GLY A 363 -18.49 -3.02 -20.74
C GLY A 363 -17.11 -3.06 -21.44
N LEU A 364 -16.01 -2.87 -20.71
CA LEU A 364 -14.65 -3.04 -21.24
C LEU A 364 -14.22 -4.52 -21.20
N PRO A 365 -13.93 -5.18 -22.32
CA PRO A 365 -13.62 -6.61 -22.34
C PRO A 365 -12.30 -6.94 -21.62
N MET A 366 -12.35 -7.90 -20.72
CA MET A 366 -11.26 -8.42 -19.88
C MET A 366 -10.78 -9.79 -20.42
N CYS A 367 -10.02 -10.61 -19.69
CA CYS A 367 -9.38 -11.82 -20.27
C CYS A 367 -10.37 -12.94 -20.66
N GLY A 368 -11.55 -13.00 -20.08
CA GLY A 368 -12.56 -14.04 -20.35
C GLY A 368 -12.15 -15.43 -19.85
N VAL A 369 -11.37 -15.50 -18.78
CA VAL A 369 -10.89 -16.76 -18.16
C VAL A 369 -11.94 -17.36 -17.24
N ILE A 370 -12.69 -16.53 -16.50
CA ILE A 370 -13.86 -16.95 -15.69
C ILE A 370 -15.16 -16.36 -16.25
N ASP A 371 -16.27 -17.07 -16.08
CA ASP A 371 -17.57 -16.68 -16.63
C ASP A 371 -18.32 -15.63 -15.77
N ALA A 372 -17.66 -14.48 -15.53
CA ALA A 372 -18.16 -13.42 -14.68
C ALA A 372 -17.90 -12.02 -15.27
N THR A 373 -18.75 -11.04 -14.92
CA THR A 373 -18.54 -9.62 -15.24
C THR A 373 -18.32 -8.82 -13.96
N ALA A 374 -17.71 -7.65 -14.09
CA ALA A 374 -17.58 -6.69 -13.01
C ALA A 374 -18.28 -5.37 -13.33
N HIS A 375 -18.66 -4.64 -12.29
CA HIS A 375 -19.08 -3.25 -12.38
C HIS A 375 -18.40 -2.41 -11.29
N THR A 376 -17.96 -1.20 -11.62
CA THR A 376 -17.39 -0.27 -10.64
C THR A 376 -18.48 0.33 -9.75
N SER A 377 -18.14 0.64 -8.49
CA SER A 377 -19.06 1.32 -7.57
C SER A 377 -18.41 2.49 -6.83
N ASP A 378 -19.23 3.36 -6.25
CA ASP A 378 -18.80 4.54 -5.49
C ASP A 378 -18.24 4.19 -4.09
N ARG A 379 -18.31 2.93 -3.67
CA ARG A 379 -17.94 2.50 -2.32
C ARG A 379 -16.79 1.49 -2.38
N TYR A 380 -15.72 1.77 -1.64
CA TYR A 380 -14.69 0.78 -1.39
C TYR A 380 -15.20 -0.30 -0.43
N VAL A 381 -14.99 -1.56 -0.78
CA VAL A 381 -15.08 -2.70 0.13
C VAL A 381 -13.69 -2.92 0.73
N VAL A 382 -13.57 -2.73 2.04
CA VAL A 382 -12.28 -2.76 2.77
C VAL A 382 -12.32 -3.77 3.93
N GLY A 383 -11.14 -4.24 4.34
CA GLY A 383 -10.91 -4.90 5.63
C GLY A 383 -10.56 -6.38 5.54
N TYR A 384 -10.09 -6.95 6.65
CA TYR A 384 -9.68 -8.35 6.71
C TYR A 384 -10.84 -9.34 6.64
N ARG A 385 -10.58 -10.55 6.17
CA ARG A 385 -11.46 -11.72 6.32
C ARG A 385 -10.63 -12.91 6.81
N GLU A 386 -11.13 -13.57 7.85
CA GLU A 386 -10.73 -14.93 8.22
C GLU A 386 -11.54 -15.87 7.32
N ALA A 387 -10.88 -16.47 6.34
CA ALA A 387 -11.50 -17.28 5.29
C ALA A 387 -11.11 -18.74 5.41
N SER A 388 -11.97 -19.62 4.88
CA SER A 388 -11.74 -21.07 4.82
C SER A 388 -11.94 -21.60 3.40
N ALA A 389 -10.99 -22.39 2.92
CA ALA A 389 -11.06 -23.06 1.62
C ALA A 389 -11.95 -24.31 1.71
N VAL A 390 -13.21 -24.20 1.27
CA VAL A 390 -14.16 -25.34 1.27
C VAL A 390 -13.83 -26.43 0.25
N MET A 391 -13.01 -26.09 -0.75
CA MET A 391 -12.55 -26.95 -1.83
C MET A 391 -11.03 -26.84 -1.97
N ALA A 392 -10.36 -27.95 -2.29
CA ALA A 392 -8.94 -27.94 -2.62
C ALA A 392 -8.68 -27.23 -3.96
N SER A 393 -7.50 -26.62 -4.07
CA SER A 393 -6.98 -25.97 -5.28
C SER A 393 -5.45 -26.13 -5.37
N VAL A 394 -4.87 -25.64 -6.47
CA VAL A 394 -3.41 -25.59 -6.71
C VAL A 394 -2.61 -24.80 -5.66
N VAL A 395 -3.27 -23.97 -4.85
CA VAL A 395 -2.65 -23.12 -3.80
C VAL A 395 -3.07 -23.49 -2.37
N HIS A 396 -4.24 -24.11 -2.17
CA HIS A 396 -4.79 -24.41 -0.84
C HIS A 396 -5.33 -25.84 -0.71
N GLY A 397 -5.17 -26.43 0.47
CA GLY A 397 -5.86 -27.65 0.87
C GLY A 397 -7.34 -27.39 1.19
N ARG A 398 -8.14 -28.46 1.25
CA ARG A 398 -9.53 -28.36 1.73
C ARG A 398 -9.51 -28.26 3.25
N GLY A 399 -10.12 -27.21 3.80
CA GLY A 399 -10.08 -26.89 5.22
C GLY A 399 -8.97 -25.90 5.61
N ASP A 400 -8.11 -25.48 4.68
CA ASP A 400 -7.16 -24.39 4.90
C ASP A 400 -7.91 -23.13 5.40
N SER A 401 -7.54 -22.64 6.57
CA SER A 401 -7.94 -21.31 7.02
C SER A 401 -6.81 -20.30 6.81
N VAL A 402 -7.17 -19.09 6.38
CA VAL A 402 -6.25 -17.98 6.07
C VAL A 402 -6.81 -16.66 6.60
N THR A 403 -5.96 -15.69 6.90
CA THR A 403 -6.39 -14.29 7.06
C THR A 403 -5.87 -13.48 5.88
N GLY A 404 -6.77 -12.85 5.15
CA GLY A 404 -6.45 -11.98 4.01
C GLY A 404 -7.10 -10.61 4.13
N HIS A 405 -6.68 -9.67 3.29
CA HIS A 405 -7.27 -8.33 3.20
C HIS A 405 -8.06 -8.14 1.91
N LYS A 406 -9.13 -7.35 1.97
CA LYS A 406 -9.89 -6.89 0.81
C LYS A 406 -9.75 -5.39 0.63
N LEU A 407 -9.49 -4.94 -0.59
CA LEU A 407 -9.55 -3.54 -1.01
C LEU A 407 -9.94 -3.49 -2.49
N HIS A 408 -11.20 -3.15 -2.78
CA HIS A 408 -11.71 -3.04 -4.16
C HIS A 408 -12.92 -2.09 -4.22
N ARG A 409 -13.18 -1.49 -5.39
CA ARG A 409 -14.43 -0.75 -5.70
C ARG A 409 -15.36 -1.52 -6.61
N THR A 410 -14.83 -2.47 -7.38
CA THR A 410 -15.62 -3.27 -8.32
C THR A 410 -16.44 -4.32 -7.59
N ASN A 411 -17.57 -4.74 -8.16
CA ASN A 411 -18.34 -5.88 -7.70
C ASN A 411 -18.46 -6.88 -8.86
N VAL A 412 -18.18 -8.16 -8.60
CA VAL A 412 -18.15 -9.23 -9.61
C VAL A 412 -19.42 -10.09 -9.49
N THR A 413 -20.01 -10.40 -10.65
CA THR A 413 -21.26 -11.14 -10.82
C THR A 413 -21.04 -12.30 -11.79
N PRO A 414 -21.30 -13.57 -11.39
CA PRO A 414 -21.67 -13.99 -10.04
C PRO A 414 -20.53 -13.75 -9.04
N ARG A 415 -20.84 -13.68 -7.73
CA ARG A 415 -19.83 -13.46 -6.67
C ARG A 415 -18.79 -14.58 -6.56
N ALA A 416 -19.19 -15.78 -6.96
CA ALA A 416 -18.40 -17.00 -6.97
C ALA A 416 -18.89 -17.93 -8.08
N GLY A 417 -18.01 -18.79 -8.57
CA GLY A 417 -18.38 -19.89 -9.48
C GLY A 417 -19.00 -21.07 -8.73
N GLY A 418 -19.36 -22.12 -9.47
CA GLY A 418 -19.88 -23.38 -8.88
C GLY A 418 -18.90 -24.09 -7.92
N ARG A 419 -17.63 -23.67 -7.91
CA ARG A 419 -16.64 -23.97 -6.88
C ARG A 419 -16.09 -22.65 -6.33
N PRO A 420 -16.57 -22.17 -5.17
CA PRO A 420 -16.04 -20.95 -4.56
C PRO A 420 -14.61 -21.14 -4.07
N ALA A 421 -13.81 -20.09 -4.13
CA ALA A 421 -12.46 -20.09 -3.54
C ALA A 421 -12.51 -20.04 -2.02
N TRP A 422 -13.41 -19.22 -1.47
CA TRP A 422 -13.48 -18.91 -0.04
C TRP A 422 -14.91 -18.89 0.51
N VAL A 423 -15.04 -19.22 1.79
CA VAL A 423 -16.19 -18.86 2.64
C VAL A 423 -15.70 -18.25 3.95
N TRP A 424 -16.56 -17.53 4.67
CA TRP A 424 -16.29 -17.05 6.02
C TRP A 424 -17.60 -16.84 6.81
N ALA A 425 -17.50 -16.72 8.14
CA ALA A 425 -18.65 -16.53 9.01
C ALA A 425 -19.46 -15.28 8.62
N GLY A 426 -20.79 -15.41 8.51
CA GLY A 426 -21.68 -14.33 8.11
C GLY A 426 -21.52 -13.82 6.67
N GLY A 427 -20.72 -14.49 5.83
CA GLY A 427 -20.46 -14.10 4.45
C GLY A 427 -21.07 -15.05 3.42
N HIS A 428 -21.38 -14.51 2.24
CA HIS A 428 -21.59 -15.32 1.05
C HIS A 428 -20.24 -15.87 0.51
N PRO A 429 -20.23 -17.07 -0.09
CA PRO A 429 -19.05 -17.60 -0.78
C PRO A 429 -18.50 -16.62 -1.81
N GLU A 430 -17.20 -16.66 -2.05
CA GLU A 430 -16.51 -15.70 -2.93
C GLU A 430 -15.39 -16.36 -3.74
N GLY A 431 -15.19 -15.85 -4.97
CA GLY A 431 -14.12 -16.30 -5.86
C GLY A 431 -14.42 -17.59 -6.61
N PHE A 432 -13.46 -18.04 -7.40
CA PHE A 432 -13.63 -19.10 -8.39
C PHE A 432 -12.46 -20.08 -8.33
N ILE A 433 -12.76 -21.38 -8.39
CA ILE A 433 -11.79 -22.45 -8.66
C ILE A 433 -12.22 -23.20 -9.93
N GLU A 434 -11.61 -22.85 -11.06
CA GLU A 434 -11.96 -23.37 -12.38
C GLU A 434 -10.72 -24.03 -13.01
N GLY A 435 -10.73 -25.37 -13.09
CA GLY A 435 -9.54 -26.14 -13.46
C GLY A 435 -8.38 -25.90 -12.49
N ALA A 436 -7.31 -25.28 -12.99
CA ALA A 436 -6.14 -24.85 -12.21
C ALA A 436 -6.15 -23.35 -11.88
N VAL A 437 -7.19 -22.60 -12.27
CA VAL A 437 -7.37 -21.19 -11.89
C VAL A 437 -7.89 -21.12 -10.46
N HIS A 438 -7.29 -20.27 -9.63
CA HIS A 438 -7.82 -19.85 -8.33
C HIS A 438 -7.86 -18.32 -8.31
N THR A 439 -9.04 -17.74 -8.10
CA THR A 439 -9.17 -16.27 -8.12
C THR A 439 -10.21 -15.72 -7.14
N SER A 440 -9.89 -14.62 -6.46
CA SER A 440 -10.80 -13.95 -5.51
C SER A 440 -10.40 -12.49 -5.23
N TYR A 441 -11.31 -11.67 -4.66
CA TYR A 441 -10.92 -10.35 -4.13
C TYR A 441 -10.08 -10.42 -2.85
N LEU A 442 -9.97 -11.58 -2.19
CA LEU A 442 -9.15 -11.75 -1.00
C LEU A 442 -7.68 -11.77 -1.41
N SER A 443 -6.91 -10.81 -0.89
CA SER A 443 -5.46 -10.72 -1.10
C SER A 443 -4.72 -11.26 0.12
N LEU A 444 -3.67 -12.05 -0.09
CA LEU A 444 -2.96 -12.76 0.97
C LEU A 444 -1.50 -12.25 1.07
N HIS A 445 -0.99 -12.14 2.29
CA HIS A 445 0.45 -11.95 2.50
C HIS A 445 1.10 -13.33 2.57
N TRP A 446 1.84 -13.74 1.54
CA TRP A 446 2.25 -15.15 1.39
C TRP A 446 3.22 -15.62 2.49
N ALA A 447 4.01 -14.73 3.11
CA ALA A 447 4.78 -15.04 4.33
C ALA A 447 3.91 -15.44 5.55
N GLY A 448 2.60 -15.17 5.51
CA GLY A 448 1.62 -15.67 6.46
C GLY A 448 1.26 -17.15 6.23
N VAL A 449 1.28 -17.59 4.96
CA VAL A 449 0.85 -18.91 4.45
C VAL A 449 1.88 -19.53 3.46
N PRO A 450 3.15 -19.75 3.84
CA PRO A 450 4.24 -20.10 2.90
C PRO A 450 3.96 -21.28 1.96
N ARG A 451 3.24 -22.32 2.42
CA ARG A 451 2.83 -23.48 1.61
C ARG A 451 2.11 -23.13 0.31
N MET A 452 1.52 -21.94 0.22
CA MET A 452 0.87 -21.42 -0.99
C MET A 452 1.84 -21.37 -2.18
N ALA A 453 3.10 -21.01 -1.94
CA ALA A 453 4.16 -21.09 -2.95
C ALA A 453 4.52 -22.54 -3.28
N SER A 454 4.82 -23.36 -2.26
CA SER A 454 5.22 -24.77 -2.41
C SER A 454 4.21 -25.57 -3.23
N ARG A 455 2.90 -25.38 -2.98
CA ARG A 455 1.81 -26.02 -3.74
C ARG A 455 1.74 -25.52 -5.18
N LEU A 456 1.89 -24.22 -5.42
CA LEU A 456 1.87 -23.67 -6.78
C LEU A 456 3.04 -24.15 -7.63
N VAL A 457 4.28 -24.15 -7.10
CA VAL A 457 5.47 -24.64 -7.83
C VAL A 457 5.32 -26.13 -8.14
N SER A 458 4.83 -26.93 -7.19
CA SER A 458 4.56 -28.36 -7.40
C SER A 458 3.52 -28.60 -8.50
N ALA A 459 2.42 -27.84 -8.51
CA ALA A 459 1.38 -27.94 -9.53
C ALA A 459 1.88 -27.51 -10.92
N ALA A 460 2.66 -26.43 -10.99
CA ALA A 460 3.26 -25.94 -12.23
C ALA A 460 4.23 -26.99 -12.83
N GLY A 461 5.10 -27.58 -12.00
CA GLY A 461 6.00 -28.66 -12.41
C GLY A 461 5.25 -29.89 -12.92
N ALA A 462 4.27 -30.39 -12.17
CA ALA A 462 3.46 -31.56 -12.53
C ALA A 462 2.83 -31.43 -13.93
N LEU A 463 2.30 -30.25 -14.26
CA LEU A 463 1.70 -29.97 -15.56
C LEU A 463 2.76 -29.78 -16.67
N SER A 464 3.96 -29.30 -16.34
CA SER A 464 5.10 -29.24 -17.27
C SER A 464 5.62 -30.63 -17.66
N ALA A 465 5.54 -31.65 -16.79
CA ALA A 465 5.85 -33.05 -17.18
C ALA A 465 4.80 -33.64 -18.13
N ALA A 466 3.51 -33.36 -17.89
CA ALA A 466 2.43 -33.88 -18.73
C ALA A 466 2.47 -33.32 -20.16
N TYR A 467 3.08 -32.15 -20.36
CA TYR A 467 3.26 -31.52 -21.66
C TYR A 467 4.48 -32.07 -22.40
N SER A 468 4.30 -33.20 -23.11
CA SER A 468 5.20 -33.54 -24.21
C SER A 468 4.94 -32.60 -25.39
N PRO A 469 5.92 -31.79 -25.84
CA PRO A 469 5.76 -31.00 -27.06
C PRO A 469 5.58 -31.94 -28.27
N PRO A 470 4.78 -31.56 -29.28
CA PRO A 470 4.60 -32.37 -30.47
C PRO A 470 5.96 -32.55 -31.16
N GLN A 471 6.39 -33.81 -31.32
CA GLN A 471 7.60 -34.12 -32.08
C GLN A 471 7.39 -33.68 -33.53
N LEU A 472 8.14 -32.65 -33.96
CA LEU A 472 8.29 -32.34 -35.37
C LEU A 472 8.83 -33.61 -36.06
N PRO A 473 8.18 -34.10 -37.14
CA PRO A 473 8.60 -35.33 -37.79
C PRO A 473 10.02 -35.15 -38.33
N THR A 474 10.97 -35.88 -37.73
CA THR A 474 12.34 -35.97 -38.24
C THR A 474 12.32 -36.38 -39.70
N SER A 475 13.10 -35.70 -40.53
CA SER A 475 12.98 -35.72 -42.00
C SER A 475 13.14 -37.11 -42.62
N ALA A 476 12.03 -37.83 -42.78
CA ALA A 476 11.96 -39.01 -43.62
C ALA A 476 12.18 -38.59 -45.08
N SER A 477 13.22 -39.14 -45.72
CA SER A 477 13.61 -38.79 -47.08
C SER A 477 12.63 -39.36 -48.11
N VAL A 478 11.51 -38.68 -48.33
CA VAL A 478 10.52 -39.03 -49.37
C VAL A 478 10.91 -38.32 -50.67
N SER A 479 11.60 -39.03 -51.55
CA SER A 479 11.87 -38.58 -52.92
C SER A 479 10.57 -38.52 -53.73
N GLN A 480 10.02 -37.32 -53.92
CA GLN A 480 8.82 -37.13 -54.73
C GLN A 480 9.15 -37.06 -56.23
N SER A 481 8.32 -37.72 -57.03
CA SER A 481 8.15 -37.43 -58.46
C SER A 481 6.66 -37.28 -58.74
N TRP A 482 6.20 -36.06 -59.01
CA TRP A 482 4.78 -35.76 -59.22
C TRP A 482 4.52 -35.28 -60.65
N PRO A 483 3.56 -35.86 -61.40
CA PRO A 483 3.21 -35.36 -62.73
C PRO A 483 2.34 -34.10 -62.64
N LEU A 484 2.57 -33.14 -63.55
CA LEU A 484 1.82 -31.89 -63.65
C LEU A 484 0.48 -32.09 -64.39
N PRO A 485 -0.65 -31.59 -63.87
CA PRO A 485 -1.90 -31.49 -64.62
C PRO A 485 -1.88 -30.29 -65.59
N THR A 486 -2.36 -30.49 -66.82
CA THR A 486 -2.55 -29.42 -67.82
C THR A 486 -3.80 -28.56 -67.55
N ALA A 487 -3.78 -27.32 -68.06
CA ALA A 487 -4.81 -26.31 -67.80
C ALA A 487 -6.19 -26.63 -68.42
N GLY A 488 -7.27 -26.20 -67.74
CA GLY A 488 -8.65 -26.34 -68.19
C GLY A 488 -9.57 -25.20 -67.73
N THR A 489 -9.83 -24.25 -68.63
CA THR A 489 -10.93 -23.26 -68.68
C THR A 489 -11.71 -22.88 -67.40
N TYR A 490 -11.59 -21.62 -66.98
CA TYR A 490 -12.54 -20.95 -66.09
C TYR A 490 -13.95 -20.85 -66.69
N LYS A 491 -14.98 -20.99 -65.83
CA LYS A 491 -16.30 -20.36 -65.99
C LYS A 491 -16.87 -19.96 -64.62
N SER A 492 -17.15 -18.68 -64.43
CA SER A 492 -18.03 -18.20 -63.37
C SER A 492 -19.50 -18.36 -63.79
N PRO A 493 -20.43 -18.43 -62.83
CA PRO A 493 -21.36 -17.31 -62.68
C PRO A 493 -21.46 -16.81 -61.23
N ALA A 494 -22.03 -15.61 -61.06
CA ALA A 494 -22.29 -15.03 -59.74
C ALA A 494 -23.63 -15.50 -59.16
N ALA A 495 -23.69 -15.60 -57.83
CA ALA A 495 -24.95 -15.63 -57.07
C ALA A 495 -24.72 -14.96 -55.71
N SER A 496 -25.58 -14.02 -55.34
CA SER A 496 -25.57 -13.35 -54.03
C SER A 496 -26.31 -14.19 -52.99
N VAL A 497 -25.73 -14.38 -51.81
CA VAL A 497 -26.40 -15.00 -50.65
C VAL A 497 -26.26 -14.10 -49.44
N THR A 498 -27.39 -13.59 -48.95
CA THR A 498 -27.49 -12.79 -47.72
C THR A 498 -27.45 -13.70 -46.49
N PRO A 499 -26.69 -13.39 -45.42
CA PRO A 499 -26.79 -14.13 -44.17
C PRO A 499 -28.16 -13.89 -43.51
N ALA A 500 -28.81 -14.97 -43.06
CA ALA A 500 -30.13 -14.90 -42.43
C ALA A 500 -30.05 -14.48 -40.96
N LEU A 501 -31.03 -13.70 -40.51
CA LEU A 501 -31.25 -13.37 -39.10
C LEU A 501 -31.94 -14.55 -38.37
N PRO A 502 -31.68 -14.76 -37.06
CA PRO A 502 -32.47 -15.67 -36.24
C PRO A 502 -33.91 -15.13 -36.07
N PRO A 503 -34.91 -16.02 -35.85
CA PRO A 503 -36.32 -15.62 -35.76
C PRO A 503 -36.63 -14.87 -34.45
N PRO A 504 -37.65 -13.98 -34.46
CA PRO A 504 -38.10 -13.27 -33.26
C PRO A 504 -38.85 -14.19 -32.29
N TYR A 505 -38.76 -13.89 -31.00
CA TYR A 505 -39.65 -14.49 -29.99
C TYR A 505 -41.09 -13.98 -30.19
N VAL A 506 -42.05 -14.92 -30.21
CA VAL A 506 -43.47 -14.62 -30.11
C VAL A 506 -43.87 -14.67 -28.64
N THR A 507 -44.67 -13.70 -28.20
CA THR A 507 -45.25 -13.64 -26.86
C THR A 507 -46.66 -14.21 -26.89
N ASP A 508 -46.86 -15.39 -26.34
CA ASP A 508 -48.16 -15.86 -25.87
C ASP A 508 -48.18 -15.77 -24.34
N GLY A 509 -49.29 -15.26 -23.78
CA GLY A 509 -49.45 -15.05 -22.35
C GLY A 509 -50.48 -16.01 -21.75
N GLU A 510 -50.14 -16.63 -20.63
CA GLU A 510 -51.09 -17.27 -19.71
C GLU A 510 -50.91 -16.64 -18.31
N ASP A 511 -52.02 -16.43 -17.61
CA ASP A 511 -52.05 -15.69 -16.35
C ASP A 511 -51.35 -16.43 -15.21
N LEU A 512 -50.31 -15.83 -14.64
CA LEU A 512 -49.73 -16.26 -13.37
C LEU A 512 -50.58 -15.74 -12.20
N PRO A 513 -51.02 -16.60 -11.25
CA PRO A 513 -51.74 -16.14 -10.06
C PRO A 513 -50.85 -15.28 -9.16
N PRO A 514 -51.43 -14.33 -8.40
CA PRO A 514 -50.66 -13.41 -7.57
C PRO A 514 -49.89 -14.15 -6.47
N LEU A 515 -48.60 -13.84 -6.34
CA LEU A 515 -47.74 -14.35 -5.26
C LEU A 515 -48.15 -13.72 -3.93
N GLU A 516 -48.54 -14.54 -2.96
CA GLU A 516 -48.71 -14.11 -1.57
C GLU A 516 -47.34 -13.78 -0.94
N PRO A 517 -47.27 -12.80 -0.01
CA PRO A 517 -46.03 -12.43 0.65
C PRO A 517 -45.57 -13.51 1.63
N TRP A 518 -44.58 -14.30 1.24
CA TRP A 518 -43.92 -15.29 2.11
C TRP A 518 -43.31 -14.59 3.34
N ALA A 519 -43.92 -14.78 4.51
CA ALA A 519 -43.32 -14.41 5.78
C ALA A 519 -42.31 -15.50 6.22
N PRO A 520 -41.08 -15.15 6.63
CA PRO A 520 -40.12 -16.14 7.09
C PRO A 520 -40.55 -16.72 8.44
N GLU A 521 -40.85 -18.02 8.47
CA GLU A 521 -41.07 -18.76 9.72
C GLU A 521 -39.82 -18.69 10.61
N ILE A 522 -40.02 -18.38 11.89
CA ILE A 522 -38.94 -18.36 12.88
C ILE A 522 -38.78 -19.78 13.43
N PRO A 523 -37.66 -20.49 13.18
CA PRO A 523 -37.44 -21.80 13.77
C PRO A 523 -37.32 -21.68 15.30
N PRO A 524 -37.86 -22.64 16.07
CA PRO A 524 -37.85 -22.56 17.53
C PRO A 524 -36.42 -22.59 18.09
N ARG A 525 -36.19 -21.86 19.19
CA ARG A 525 -34.91 -21.88 19.92
C ARG A 525 -34.59 -23.31 20.36
N VAL A 526 -33.42 -23.80 19.96
CA VAL A 526 -32.74 -24.91 20.62
C VAL A 526 -31.95 -24.32 21.81
N GLU A 527 -32.24 -24.75 23.02
CA GLU A 527 -31.45 -24.34 24.19
C GLU A 527 -30.12 -25.12 24.24
N PRO A 528 -28.99 -24.46 24.58
CA PRO A 528 -27.71 -25.16 24.75
C PRO A 528 -27.72 -26.07 25.98
N GLY A 529 -27.71 -27.38 25.76
CA GLY A 529 -27.56 -28.36 26.83
C GLY A 529 -26.21 -28.21 27.55
N VAL A 530 -26.23 -28.12 28.88
CA VAL A 530 -25.02 -27.97 29.70
C VAL A 530 -24.19 -29.25 29.63
N SER A 531 -23.00 -29.15 29.02
CA SER A 531 -22.00 -30.22 28.97
C SER A 531 -20.82 -29.86 29.89
N SER A 532 -20.63 -30.63 30.95
CA SER A 532 -19.57 -30.39 31.94
C SER A 532 -18.17 -30.68 31.36
N PRO A 533 -17.17 -29.81 31.57
CA PRO A 533 -15.79 -30.12 31.21
C PRO A 533 -15.21 -31.21 32.14
N PRO A 534 -14.23 -32.00 31.66
CA PRO A 534 -13.58 -33.03 32.47
C PRO A 534 -12.67 -32.41 33.55
N ALA A 535 -12.69 -32.98 34.75
CA ALA A 535 -11.83 -32.54 35.85
C ALA A 535 -10.37 -32.99 35.65
N PHE A 536 -9.44 -32.05 35.79
CA PHE A 536 -8.02 -32.33 36.01
C PHE A 536 -7.60 -31.89 37.42
N GLY A 537 -6.83 -32.75 38.10
CA GLY A 537 -6.61 -32.66 39.53
C GLY A 537 -5.66 -31.55 39.97
N THR A 538 -5.90 -31.03 41.18
CA THR A 538 -5.00 -30.09 41.86
C THR A 538 -3.75 -30.81 42.38
N ALA A 539 -2.57 -30.36 41.93
CA ALA A 539 -1.28 -30.83 42.41
C ALA A 539 -0.57 -29.71 43.18
N THR A 540 -0.58 -29.78 44.51
CA THR A 540 0.00 -28.77 45.40
C THR A 540 1.48 -29.04 45.67
N VAL A 541 2.37 -28.08 45.38
CA VAL A 541 3.79 -28.11 45.75
C VAL A 541 4.16 -26.74 46.37
N PRO A 542 4.86 -26.68 47.50
CA PRO A 542 4.88 -25.48 48.34
C PRO A 542 5.95 -24.44 47.96
N ALA A 543 5.67 -23.18 48.28
CA ALA A 543 6.66 -22.11 48.27
C ALA A 543 7.61 -22.22 49.47
N SER A 544 8.90 -21.98 49.25
CA SER A 544 9.93 -21.92 50.30
C SER A 544 10.46 -20.49 50.49
N ALA A 545 10.75 -20.12 51.73
CA ALA A 545 11.43 -18.88 52.11
C ALA A 545 12.93 -18.92 51.68
N ILE A 546 13.79 -17.91 51.82
CA ILE A 546 13.97 -16.88 52.88
C ILE A 546 14.75 -15.64 52.30
N PRO A 547 15.17 -14.66 53.13
CA PRO A 547 14.49 -13.42 53.50
C PRO A 547 14.85 -12.17 52.65
N ALA A 548 14.13 -11.06 52.86
CA ALA A 548 14.57 -9.72 52.45
C ALA A 548 15.40 -9.02 53.55
N SER A 549 16.43 -8.26 53.17
CA SER A 549 17.26 -7.44 54.07
C SER A 549 17.08 -5.95 53.78
N ALA A 550 16.89 -5.12 54.82
CA ALA A 550 16.46 -3.73 54.68
C ALA A 550 17.60 -2.68 54.70
N ILE A 551 17.43 -1.62 53.92
CA ILE A 551 17.98 -0.26 54.13
C ILE A 551 16.85 0.74 53.77
N PRO A 552 16.62 1.83 54.53
CA PRO A 552 15.38 2.60 54.44
C PRO A 552 15.39 3.75 53.43
N ALA A 553 14.21 4.15 52.97
CA ALA A 553 13.95 5.42 52.29
C ALA A 553 13.31 6.43 53.27
N SER A 554 13.66 7.72 53.16
CA SER A 554 13.19 8.76 54.07
C SER A 554 12.79 10.05 53.36
N GLY A 555 11.56 10.52 53.60
CA GLY A 555 11.15 11.91 53.40
C GLY A 555 10.30 12.22 52.17
N VAL A 556 8.98 12.35 52.38
CA VAL A 556 8.01 13.31 51.79
C VAL A 556 6.66 13.05 52.49
N PRO A 557 5.83 14.08 52.80
CA PRO A 557 4.88 13.98 53.92
C PRO A 557 3.53 13.33 53.60
N ALA A 558 2.85 12.88 54.67
CA ALA A 558 1.55 12.23 54.61
C ALA A 558 0.36 13.21 54.50
N SER A 559 -0.70 12.77 53.82
CA SER A 559 -2.05 13.35 53.89
C SER A 559 -2.99 12.30 54.51
N GLY A 560 -3.81 12.70 55.48
CA GLY A 560 -4.49 11.77 56.39
C GLY A 560 -5.99 11.57 56.14
N VAL A 561 -6.38 10.31 55.95
CA VAL A 561 -7.75 9.81 56.17
C VAL A 561 -7.62 8.46 56.90
N PRO A 562 -8.35 8.21 58.01
CA PRO A 562 -8.17 6.98 58.79
C PRO A 562 -8.89 5.78 58.16
N ALA A 563 -8.17 4.68 57.97
CA ALA A 563 -8.74 3.39 57.60
C ALA A 563 -8.94 2.52 58.87
N GLY A 564 -10.19 2.22 59.21
CA GLY A 564 -10.55 1.23 60.24
C GLY A 564 -10.86 -0.14 59.60
N PRO A 565 -10.59 -1.26 60.29
CA PRO A 565 -10.89 -2.59 59.77
C PRO A 565 -12.40 -2.89 59.88
N VAL A 566 -12.95 -3.53 58.84
CA VAL A 566 -14.32 -4.10 58.86
C VAL A 566 -14.24 -5.53 58.33
N SER A 567 -14.72 -6.50 59.11
CA SER A 567 -14.71 -7.91 58.74
C SER A 567 -15.77 -8.23 57.69
N ALA A 568 -15.46 -9.13 56.76
CA ALA A 568 -16.40 -9.63 55.79
C ALA A 568 -17.11 -10.90 56.30
N ASP A 569 -18.35 -10.75 56.77
CA ASP A 569 -19.38 -11.82 56.76
C ASP A 569 -20.75 -11.28 57.20
N ALA A 570 -21.67 -11.01 56.26
CA ALA A 570 -23.14 -11.08 56.43
C ALA A 570 -23.94 -10.59 55.20
N ALA A 571 -24.85 -11.45 54.70
CA ALA A 571 -26.08 -11.08 53.97
C ALA A 571 -25.89 -10.46 52.54
N PRO A 572 -26.97 -10.25 51.74
CA PRO A 572 -27.13 -11.07 50.54
C PRO A 572 -27.20 -10.27 49.22
N ALA A 573 -27.04 -10.99 48.10
CA ALA A 573 -27.05 -10.41 46.75
C ALA A 573 -28.39 -10.65 46.02
N ASP A 574 -29.26 -9.65 46.02
CA ASP A 574 -30.39 -9.57 45.07
C ASP A 574 -29.93 -8.95 43.72
N PRO A 575 -30.36 -9.47 42.56
CA PRO A 575 -29.94 -8.96 41.26
C PRO A 575 -30.75 -7.72 40.82
N VAL A 576 -30.06 -6.61 40.54
CA VAL A 576 -30.67 -5.41 39.93
C VAL A 576 -30.85 -5.65 38.41
N PRO A 577 -32.06 -5.41 37.84
CA PRO A 577 -32.32 -5.69 36.43
C PRO A 577 -31.68 -4.65 35.49
N ALA A 578 -31.17 -5.11 34.35
CA ALA A 578 -30.64 -4.24 33.29
C ALA A 578 -31.78 -3.63 32.45
N ALA A 579 -31.76 -2.31 32.28
CA ALA A 579 -32.73 -1.59 31.46
C ALA A 579 -32.35 -1.63 29.96
N SER A 580 -33.15 -2.32 29.16
CA SER A 580 -33.05 -2.32 27.69
C SER A 580 -33.96 -1.26 27.07
N VAL A 581 -33.45 -0.43 26.17
CA VAL A 581 -34.23 0.54 25.38
C VAL A 581 -34.01 0.28 23.90
N SER A 582 -35.10 -0.03 23.18
CA SER A 582 -35.12 -0.12 21.71
C SER A 582 -35.69 1.18 21.10
N PRO A 583 -35.26 1.58 19.91
CA PRO A 583 -35.68 2.85 19.29
C PRO A 583 -37.08 2.78 18.68
N ALA A 584 -37.78 3.91 18.69
CA ALA A 584 -38.98 4.18 17.90
C ALA A 584 -38.73 5.42 17.00
N PRO A 585 -39.29 5.47 15.79
CA PRO A 585 -39.01 6.55 14.83
C PRO A 585 -39.80 7.82 15.15
N LEU A 586 -39.25 8.98 14.75
CA LEU A 586 -39.97 10.26 14.76
C LEU A 586 -40.02 10.86 13.35
N THR A 587 -41.19 11.39 13.00
CA THR A 587 -41.52 12.02 11.72
C THR A 587 -41.22 13.52 11.73
N ALA A 588 -41.16 14.13 10.54
CA ALA A 588 -40.94 15.57 10.39
C ALA A 588 -42.19 16.39 10.77
N GLY A 589 -42.00 17.59 11.33
CA GLY A 589 -43.10 18.51 11.65
C GLY A 589 -42.69 19.90 12.15
N SER A 590 -42.82 20.90 11.27
CA SER A 590 -43.13 22.33 11.52
C SER A 590 -42.42 23.15 12.63
N VAL A 591 -41.87 24.30 12.20
CA VAL A 591 -41.41 25.42 13.05
C VAL A 591 -42.58 26.37 13.40
N PRO A 592 -42.65 26.93 14.63
CA PRO A 592 -43.44 28.12 14.95
C PRO A 592 -42.57 29.40 15.08
N THR A 593 -43.14 30.55 14.75
CA THR A 593 -42.49 31.89 14.77
C THR A 593 -43.20 32.86 15.72
N HIS A 594 -42.47 33.67 16.51
CA HIS A 594 -42.92 35.03 16.88
C HIS A 594 -41.85 35.87 17.62
N ASP A 595 -41.67 37.12 17.17
CA ASP A 595 -41.10 38.28 17.90
C ASP A 595 -42.26 39.19 18.43
N PRO A 596 -42.07 40.36 19.12
CA PRO A 596 -40.82 41.03 19.55
C PRO A 596 -40.78 41.70 20.98
N GLU A 597 -39.55 41.95 21.49
CA GLU A 597 -39.10 43.11 22.33
C GLU A 597 -39.76 43.50 23.70
N PRO A 598 -39.18 44.39 24.56
CA PRO A 598 -38.08 45.35 24.34
C PRO A 598 -36.86 45.41 25.32
N HIS A 599 -35.89 46.24 24.90
CA HIS A 599 -34.62 46.73 25.48
C HIS A 599 -34.70 47.51 26.83
N PRO A 600 -33.59 48.01 27.47
CA PRO A 600 -32.18 48.22 27.02
C PRO A 600 -31.07 47.64 27.95
N GLY A 601 -29.76 47.77 27.70
CA GLY A 601 -28.99 48.48 26.64
C GLY A 601 -27.56 47.87 26.47
N ASP A 602 -26.87 48.00 25.33
CA ASP A 602 -26.15 49.19 24.79
C ASP A 602 -24.70 49.31 25.34
N THR A 603 -23.60 49.46 24.57
CA THR A 603 -23.39 49.56 23.11
C THR A 603 -21.98 49.06 22.68
N GLY A 604 -21.81 48.77 21.37
CA GLY A 604 -20.52 48.88 20.65
C GLY A 604 -19.70 47.59 20.50
N GLY A 605 -19.15 47.22 19.33
CA GLY A 605 -19.26 47.84 18.00
C GLY A 605 -17.92 47.94 17.26
N TRP A 606 -17.42 46.84 16.67
CA TRP A 606 -16.20 46.85 15.86
C TRP A 606 -16.53 47.22 14.39
N PRO A 607 -15.91 48.27 13.81
CA PRO A 607 -16.12 48.65 12.40
C PRO A 607 -15.30 47.79 11.43
N LYS A 608 -15.75 47.76 10.16
CA LYS A 608 -15.06 47.07 9.05
C LYS A 608 -13.93 47.92 8.43
N LEU A 609 -13.07 47.24 7.67
CA LEU A 609 -12.05 47.78 6.76
C LEU A 609 -12.53 48.95 5.88
N PRO A 610 -11.58 49.81 5.48
CA PRO A 610 -11.49 50.31 4.11
C PRO A 610 -10.30 49.69 3.36
N THR A 611 -10.44 49.58 2.03
CA THR A 611 -9.34 49.29 1.10
C THR A 611 -8.95 50.57 0.36
N GLN A 612 -7.65 50.78 0.09
CA GLN A 612 -7.07 51.04 -1.25
C GLN A 612 -5.71 51.78 -1.22
N LEU A 613 -4.92 51.54 -2.28
CA LEU A 613 -3.92 52.39 -2.94
C LEU A 613 -2.83 53.12 -2.10
N GLY A 614 -1.56 52.91 -2.46
CA GLY A 614 -0.44 53.67 -1.86
C GLY A 614 0.95 53.29 -2.35
N ASN A 615 1.18 53.17 -3.67
CA ASN A 615 2.51 52.87 -4.20
C ASN A 615 3.38 54.14 -4.21
N LYS A 616 4.44 54.23 -3.38
CA LYS A 616 5.57 55.17 -3.61
C LYS A 616 6.87 54.74 -2.90
N GLN A 617 7.96 55.16 -3.52
CA GLN A 617 9.35 54.71 -3.37
C GLN A 617 10.20 55.82 -2.72
N THR A 618 11.15 55.50 -1.83
CA THR A 618 12.38 56.30 -1.56
C THR A 618 13.38 55.59 -0.63
N ASP A 619 14.48 55.14 -1.21
CA ASP A 619 15.90 55.32 -0.85
C ASP A 619 16.37 55.46 0.63
N GLU A 620 17.02 54.39 1.11
CA GLU A 620 18.44 54.34 1.57
C GLU A 620 18.88 55.06 2.91
N PRO A 621 20.17 55.03 3.38
CA PRO A 621 20.46 54.25 4.61
C PRO A 621 21.28 54.95 5.72
N ALA A 622 21.22 54.38 6.94
CA ALA A 622 22.17 54.60 8.04
C ALA A 622 21.94 53.52 9.14
N SER A 623 22.88 53.15 10.03
CA SER A 623 24.35 53.16 10.04
C SER A 623 24.82 52.44 11.34
N VAL A 624 25.90 51.66 11.30
CA VAL A 624 26.45 50.96 12.49
C VAL A 624 27.30 51.89 13.36
N PRO A 625 27.30 51.72 14.70
CA PRO A 625 28.49 51.94 15.52
C PRO A 625 29.03 50.66 16.17
N VAL A 626 30.34 50.63 16.43
CA VAL A 626 31.15 49.46 16.82
C VAL A 626 31.70 49.63 18.25
N SER A 627 32.32 48.58 18.80
CA SER A 627 33.23 48.53 19.98
C SER A 627 32.60 48.09 21.32
N ALA A 628 33.31 47.42 22.23
CA ALA A 628 34.70 46.95 22.23
C ALA A 628 34.92 45.64 23.03
N THR A 629 35.99 44.91 22.71
CA THR A 629 36.72 43.95 23.59
C THR A 629 38.06 44.58 23.99
N PRO A 630 38.73 44.22 25.11
CA PRO A 630 39.67 43.07 25.07
C PRO A 630 39.97 42.36 26.42
N GLY A 631 40.78 41.28 26.35
CA GLY A 631 41.50 40.66 27.47
C GLY A 631 41.19 39.16 27.66
N SER A 632 42.04 38.12 27.48
CA SER A 632 43.49 37.89 27.28
C SER A 632 44.18 37.17 28.46
N ALA A 633 44.36 35.84 28.37
CA ALA A 633 45.38 35.07 29.11
C ALA A 633 45.58 33.64 28.55
N ASP A 634 46.76 33.39 27.99
CA ASP A 634 47.43 32.09 27.73
C ASP A 634 48.72 32.07 28.62
N PRO A 635 49.67 31.10 28.66
CA PRO A 635 50.04 30.07 27.65
C PRO A 635 50.57 28.69 28.23
N VAL A 636 51.25 27.90 27.37
CA VAL A 636 52.20 26.76 27.66
C VAL A 636 51.51 25.42 28.01
N SER A 637 51.80 24.22 27.47
CA SER A 637 52.87 23.59 26.64
C SER A 637 52.34 22.29 25.98
N ALA A 638 52.90 21.63 24.95
CA ALA A 638 53.96 21.90 23.95
C ALA A 638 53.93 20.80 22.82
N THR A 639 55.07 20.40 22.25
CA THR A 639 55.28 19.44 21.11
C THR A 639 56.48 18.49 21.42
N PRO A 640 56.81 17.38 20.68
CA PRO A 640 57.11 17.37 19.22
C PRO A 640 56.92 16.08 18.36
N VAL A 641 56.74 16.32 17.04
CA VAL A 641 57.36 15.66 15.84
C VAL A 641 57.35 14.12 15.64
N SER A 642 56.77 13.68 14.49
CA SER A 642 57.44 12.89 13.41
C SER A 642 56.42 12.61 12.27
N ALA A 643 56.45 13.31 11.13
CA ALA A 643 57.22 13.04 9.89
C ALA A 643 56.64 11.92 8.98
N ALA A 644 56.38 12.25 7.71
CA ALA A 644 56.03 11.31 6.63
C ALA A 644 57.28 10.80 5.89
N PRO A 645 57.18 9.73 5.08
CA PRO A 645 57.41 9.94 3.64
C PRO A 645 56.57 9.06 2.69
N THR A 646 56.65 9.38 1.39
CA THR A 646 56.08 8.68 0.22
C THR A 646 56.89 9.14 -1.00
N PRO A 647 57.05 8.39 -2.13
CA PRO A 647 56.76 6.98 -2.43
C PRO A 647 58.05 6.17 -2.80
N ALA A 648 57.90 4.89 -3.18
CA ALA A 648 58.90 4.18 -3.99
C ALA A 648 58.28 3.04 -4.85
N ALA A 649 58.70 2.96 -6.12
CA ALA A 649 58.53 1.82 -7.03
C ALA A 649 59.72 1.82 -8.02
N PRO A 650 60.28 0.65 -8.37
CA PRO A 650 60.08 0.05 -9.72
C PRO A 650 59.92 -1.50 -9.62
N THR A 651 59.81 -2.34 -10.66
CA THR A 651 60.05 -2.34 -12.13
C THR A 651 58.83 -2.98 -12.85
N ARG A 652 58.38 -2.60 -14.06
CA ARG A 652 59.02 -2.52 -15.40
C ARG A 652 59.20 -3.88 -16.11
N ASP A 653 58.34 -4.12 -17.10
CA ASP A 653 58.61 -4.40 -18.53
C ASP A 653 57.34 -3.88 -19.27
N ASP A 654 57.40 -2.96 -20.26
CA ASP A 654 57.84 -3.09 -21.67
C ASP A 654 56.92 -4.04 -22.48
N ALA A 655 56.29 -3.67 -23.61
CA ALA A 655 56.15 -2.40 -24.35
C ALA A 655 54.76 -2.41 -25.07
N ASN A 656 54.20 -1.36 -25.69
CA ASN A 656 54.74 -0.59 -26.82
C ASN A 656 53.84 0.64 -27.12
N ALA A 657 54.42 1.73 -27.64
CA ALA A 657 53.74 2.93 -28.13
C ALA A 657 54.56 3.54 -29.29
N PRO A 658 53.97 4.34 -30.21
CA PRO A 658 53.78 5.75 -29.87
C PRO A 658 52.51 6.43 -30.43
N GLU A 659 52.21 7.60 -29.84
CA GLU A 659 51.35 8.68 -30.34
C GLU A 659 52.09 9.49 -31.46
N PRO A 660 51.67 10.74 -31.83
CA PRO A 660 50.35 11.37 -31.96
C PRO A 660 50.16 12.03 -33.36
N THR A 661 49.00 12.69 -33.61
CA THR A 661 48.94 14.11 -34.10
C THR A 661 47.50 14.63 -34.29
N SER A 662 47.30 15.92 -34.02
CA SER A 662 46.20 16.79 -34.51
C SER A 662 46.82 17.77 -35.55
N PRO A 663 46.11 18.66 -36.32
CA PRO A 663 44.83 19.35 -36.01
C PRO A 663 43.90 19.64 -37.24
N ALA A 664 42.96 20.60 -37.06
CA ALA A 664 42.26 21.40 -38.12
C ALA A 664 41.25 20.65 -39.04
N ALA A 665 40.28 21.29 -39.72
CA ALA A 665 39.61 22.60 -39.58
C ALA A 665 38.20 22.54 -40.25
N ALA A 666 37.47 23.66 -40.30
CA ALA A 666 36.08 23.74 -40.76
C ALA A 666 35.88 23.82 -42.29
N GLU A 667 34.66 23.52 -42.76
CA GLU A 667 34.09 24.16 -43.95
C GLU A 667 32.53 24.15 -43.95
N GLU A 668 31.90 25.24 -44.40
CA GLU A 668 30.48 25.34 -44.76
C GLU A 668 30.38 25.61 -46.27
N VAL A 669 29.43 24.99 -46.98
CA VAL A 669 29.02 25.37 -48.35
C VAL A 669 27.50 25.23 -48.49
N SER A 670 26.85 26.12 -49.25
CA SER A 670 25.39 26.28 -49.24
C SER A 670 24.70 26.44 -50.62
N ALA A 671 23.43 26.05 -50.64
CA ALA A 671 22.30 26.63 -51.40
C ALA A 671 22.19 26.48 -52.95
N ALA A 672 20.99 26.84 -53.45
CA ALA A 672 20.50 26.91 -54.85
C ALA A 672 20.22 25.56 -55.55
N ARG A 673 19.19 25.37 -56.42
CA ARG A 673 18.04 26.19 -56.94
C ARG A 673 17.10 25.24 -57.76
N ASP A 674 15.87 25.53 -58.19
CA ASP A 674 14.91 26.63 -58.00
C ASP A 674 13.61 26.08 -57.28
N GLY A 675 12.31 26.31 -57.56
CA GLY A 675 11.51 27.04 -58.57
C GLY A 675 9.98 26.98 -58.28
N GLU A 676 9.11 27.31 -59.24
CA GLU A 676 7.66 27.62 -59.03
C GLU A 676 6.70 26.84 -59.97
N ASP A 677 5.44 26.60 -59.56
CA ASP A 677 4.22 27.21 -60.17
C ASP A 677 2.86 26.75 -59.56
N ASP A 678 1.86 27.66 -59.61
CA ASP A 678 0.40 27.47 -59.35
C ASP A 678 -0.32 27.61 -60.75
N PRO A 679 -1.66 27.74 -60.98
CA PRO A 679 -2.81 27.81 -60.07
C PRO A 679 -4.07 27.01 -60.45
N GLY A 680 -5.05 26.97 -59.53
CA GLY A 680 -6.39 26.42 -59.82
C GLY A 680 -7.48 26.75 -58.80
N LYS A 681 -8.27 27.81 -59.04
CA LYS A 681 -9.43 28.20 -58.22
C LYS A 681 -10.60 28.68 -59.08
N PRO A 682 -11.85 28.38 -58.70
CA PRO A 682 -12.97 29.30 -58.92
C PRO A 682 -13.76 29.62 -57.64
N SER A 683 -14.79 30.46 -57.75
CA SER A 683 -15.40 31.21 -56.63
C SER A 683 -16.92 31.40 -56.79
N GLY A 684 -17.66 31.58 -55.69
CA GLY A 684 -18.95 32.30 -55.74
C GLY A 684 -19.96 32.08 -54.59
N GLY A 685 -20.21 33.15 -53.81
CA GLY A 685 -21.48 33.42 -53.11
C GLY A 685 -21.79 32.68 -51.78
N ASP A 686 -22.59 33.25 -50.86
CA ASP A 686 -23.00 34.66 -50.71
C ASP A 686 -23.43 35.00 -49.25
N GLN A 687 -23.52 36.30 -48.94
CA GLN A 687 -23.89 37.10 -47.73
C GLN A 687 -24.46 36.46 -46.40
N PRO A 688 -24.39 37.18 -45.24
CA PRO A 688 -24.60 36.62 -43.89
C PRO A 688 -25.91 37.02 -43.18
N GLY A 689 -26.17 36.48 -41.97
CA GLY A 689 -27.24 37.01 -41.09
C GLY A 689 -27.31 36.49 -39.64
N GLY A 690 -27.19 37.40 -38.67
CA GLY A 690 -27.93 37.35 -37.38
C GLY A 690 -27.30 36.60 -36.17
N PRO A 691 -27.30 37.20 -34.96
CA PRO A 691 -26.97 36.52 -33.69
C PRO A 691 -28.22 36.14 -32.85
N ARG A 692 -27.99 35.59 -31.64
CA ARG A 692 -28.94 35.10 -30.58
C ARG A 692 -29.13 33.57 -30.61
N THR A 693 -29.30 32.83 -29.50
CA THR A 693 -29.33 33.18 -28.05
C THR A 693 -28.91 31.97 -27.19
N ARG A 694 -28.38 32.21 -25.98
CA ARG A 694 -28.40 31.19 -24.90
C ARG A 694 -29.79 31.17 -24.23
N PRO A 695 -30.38 30.01 -23.93
CA PRO A 695 -31.28 29.84 -22.79
C PRO A 695 -30.47 29.67 -21.50
N ALA A 696 -31.09 29.93 -20.34
CA ALA A 696 -30.51 29.67 -19.02
C ALA A 696 -31.59 29.22 -18.04
N GLY A 697 -31.22 28.29 -17.14
CA GLY A 697 -31.96 27.94 -15.93
C GLY A 697 -33.19 27.02 -16.10
N VAL A 698 -33.24 25.98 -15.27
CA VAL A 698 -34.33 25.71 -14.30
C VAL A 698 -33.66 25.18 -13.02
N GLU A 699 -34.20 25.51 -11.85
CA GLU A 699 -33.77 25.05 -10.52
C GLU A 699 -34.78 24.05 -9.90
N ALA A 700 -34.41 23.50 -8.73
CA ALA A 700 -35.17 22.57 -7.89
C ALA A 700 -35.26 21.12 -8.42
N VAL A 701 -35.33 20.10 -7.57
CA VAL A 701 -35.46 20.08 -6.08
C VAL A 701 -34.21 19.53 -5.42
#